data_AF-A0A8J4CL54-F1
#
_entry.id   AF-A0A8J4CL54-F1
#
_cell.length_a   1.000
_cell.length_b   1.000
_cell.length_c   1.000
_cell.angle_alpha   90.00
_cell.angle_beta   90.00
_cell.angle_gamma   90.00
#
_symmetry.space_group_name_H-M   'P 1'
#
loop_
_entity.id
_entity.type
_entity.pdbx_description
1 polymer ?
#
loop_
_entity_poly.entity_id
_entity_poly.type
_entity_poly.pdbx_seq_one_letter_code
_entity_poly.pdbx_strand_id
1 'polypeptide(L)'
;MASLLTSCARVGASGRRGLCTALAGVSAGSSFHNRALYGGRNSGSCRGPDGEGVDCSRGSAATWWSPGVMTRGGPRRRPVASPAPSRSSTANGQVGPPPGRKPHKGGGGGKGGDKAAAGSGSIPAAAVTMAPPLAAPLTEAVGEAAGGEDVLLEELDEEAGQQLAPYMDAVVKVYCMHTEPNYSLPWQRKRQYSSSSSGFVVRYGDRNWLLTNAHSVDYHTQVKVKRRGDDRKFLARVISVGVDCDIAALEVDDPEFWGTTPPAAAAAAGGADNRAPSAGGDEAAAGAIETRGPPPVLELGPLPRLQDGVAVVGYPIGGDTISVTAGVVSRIEVTDYSHGSTDLLAIQIDAAINGGNSGGPVFNRACQCVGIAFQALVGSDVENVGYVIPTPVVTHFLEDYLRTGTFSGFPALGLQWQRMESDALRRAYGMTPSQKGVLVRSLNPTSAAAKVLQPDDVLLSFDGTPISNDGTVPFRTGERIAFSYLITSKFVGDSARLDVWRGGKKMELTVTLSKPAALVPPHLSNRDPPYLIVGGLVFTTASEPYLQSEYGSDYGSDAPVKLLDRLYHGFPKSADEEVVVLSQVLACDATLGYEDVYNVQLLQFNGQPVNNLAQLATSVRQALKTEQAAEAAGGGGGFLRFDLDYNEVVVVEARDVLKMNPEVMRAHSIPYDMSLDLRTALAASEEKVGSSDSAPPHAGEGGGRA
;
A
#
# COMPACT_ATOMS: atom_id res chain seq x y z
N MET A 1 65.72 0.49 -5.80
CA MET A 1 67.00 -0.24 -5.77
C MET A 1 66.72 -1.55 -5.04
N ALA A 2 66.69 -2.71 -5.71
CA ALA A 2 67.84 -3.50 -6.20
C ALA A 2 68.62 -4.13 -5.02
N SER A 3 68.90 -5.43 -4.92
CA SER A 3 68.99 -6.55 -5.90
C SER A 3 68.34 -7.84 -5.31
N LEU A 4 67.74 -8.82 -6.03
CA LEU A 4 68.03 -9.64 -7.24
C LEU A 4 68.65 -11.04 -6.94
N LEU A 5 67.92 -12.10 -7.30
CA LEU A 5 68.34 -13.49 -7.64
C LEU A 5 68.92 -14.36 -6.47
N THR A 6 68.81 -15.69 -6.40
CA THR A 6 68.35 -16.80 -7.31
C THR A 6 67.74 -17.94 -6.40
N SER A 7 67.29 -19.17 -6.75
CA SER A 7 67.38 -20.04 -7.95
C SER A 7 66.32 -21.19 -8.00
N CYS A 8 66.50 -22.09 -8.98
CA CYS A 8 65.95 -23.44 -9.27
C CYS A 8 65.65 -24.44 -8.13
N ALA A 9 64.94 -25.59 -8.35
CA ALA A 9 64.00 -26.04 -9.40
C ALA A 9 63.47 -27.49 -9.13
N ARG A 10 62.26 -27.81 -9.65
CA ARG A 10 61.74 -29.11 -10.20
C ARG A 10 60.21 -28.94 -10.36
N VAL A 11 59.58 -28.92 -11.54
CA VAL A 11 59.58 -29.82 -12.72
C VAL A 11 58.76 -31.10 -12.50
N GLY A 12 57.55 -31.10 -13.08
CA GLY A 12 56.67 -32.24 -13.38
C GLY A 12 55.58 -31.72 -14.33
N ALA A 13 55.43 -32.30 -15.53
CA ALA A 13 54.79 -31.57 -16.64
C ALA A 13 54.00 -32.44 -17.65
N SER A 14 52.74 -32.05 -17.86
CA SER A 14 51.86 -32.35 -19.02
C SER A 14 50.67 -31.38 -18.92
N GLY A 15 50.22 -30.62 -19.93
CA GLY A 15 50.43 -30.72 -21.38
C GLY A 15 49.18 -31.37 -22.02
N ARG A 16 48.40 -30.72 -22.90
CA ARG A 16 48.64 -29.54 -23.76
C ARG A 16 47.36 -28.70 -24.01
N ARG A 17 47.56 -27.44 -24.43
CA ARG A 17 46.87 -26.61 -25.47
C ARG A 17 45.45 -27.05 -25.93
N GLY A 18 44.48 -26.16 -26.16
CA GLY A 18 44.42 -24.68 -26.17
C GLY A 18 43.04 -24.23 -26.70
N LEU A 19 42.56 -23.02 -26.44
CA LEU A 19 42.75 -21.85 -27.31
C LEU A 19 42.41 -20.55 -26.53
N CYS A 20 42.94 -19.40 -26.95
CA CYS A 20 42.44 -18.10 -26.51
C CYS A 20 41.55 -17.51 -27.61
N THR A 21 40.27 -17.26 -27.29
CA THR A 21 39.37 -16.44 -28.11
C THR A 21 38.74 -15.40 -27.21
N ALA A 22 39.06 -14.11 -27.45
CA ALA A 22 38.42 -13.02 -26.73
C ALA A 22 37.12 -12.63 -27.46
N LEU A 23 36.00 -12.64 -26.74
CA LEU A 23 34.74 -12.04 -27.19
C LEU A 23 34.14 -11.22 -26.04
N ALA A 24 33.99 -9.92 -26.28
CA ALA A 24 33.32 -9.02 -25.34
C ALA A 24 31.81 -9.10 -25.57
N GLY A 25 31.11 -9.90 -24.74
CA GLY A 25 29.66 -9.95 -24.72
C GLY A 25 29.07 -8.77 -23.92
N VAL A 26 28.67 -7.70 -24.61
CA VAL A 26 27.90 -6.62 -23.99
C VAL A 26 26.46 -7.08 -23.79
N SER A 27 26.07 -7.29 -22.53
CA SER A 27 24.65 -7.42 -22.15
C SER A 27 24.20 -6.15 -21.44
N ALA A 28 23.57 -5.25 -22.20
CA ALA A 28 23.00 -4.01 -21.69
C ALA A 28 21.52 -4.25 -21.32
N GLY A 29 21.28 -4.88 -20.16
CA GLY A 29 19.94 -5.00 -19.60
C GLY A 29 19.38 -3.63 -19.22
N SER A 30 18.34 -3.18 -19.92
CA SER A 30 17.79 -1.82 -19.80
C SER A 30 16.84 -1.69 -18.62
N SER A 31 17.36 -1.37 -17.44
CA SER A 31 16.55 -0.93 -16.29
C SER A 31 15.99 0.48 -16.52
N PHE A 32 14.86 0.59 -17.22
CA PHE A 32 14.09 1.83 -17.25
C PHE A 32 13.41 2.05 -15.89
N HIS A 33 13.66 3.21 -15.30
CA HIS A 33 12.87 3.80 -14.22
C HIS A 33 12.70 5.29 -14.52
N ASN A 34 11.47 5.78 -14.38
CA ASN A 34 11.15 7.17 -14.71
C ASN A 34 11.92 8.12 -13.78
N ARG A 35 12.64 9.09 -14.38
CA ARG A 35 13.25 10.19 -13.64
C ARG A 35 12.99 11.50 -14.37
N ALA A 36 12.22 12.38 -13.74
CA ALA A 36 11.90 13.69 -14.28
C ALA A 36 13.17 14.52 -14.52
N LEU A 37 13.33 15.02 -15.75
CA LEU A 37 14.41 15.92 -16.14
C LEU A 37 13.89 17.36 -16.21
N TYR A 38 14.16 18.13 -15.16
CA TYR A 38 14.02 19.59 -15.18
C TYR A 38 15.29 20.26 -15.75
N GLY A 39 15.15 21.46 -16.34
CA GLY A 39 16.26 22.41 -16.44
C GLY A 39 16.79 22.80 -17.84
N GLY A 40 15.99 22.72 -18.90
CA GLY A 40 16.40 23.24 -20.22
C GLY A 40 15.95 24.69 -20.48
N ARG A 41 16.83 25.71 -20.27
CA ARG A 41 16.67 27.04 -20.90
C ARG A 41 17.95 27.92 -20.91
N ASN A 42 18.09 28.64 -22.02
CA ASN A 42 18.88 29.84 -22.28
C ASN A 42 20.39 29.84 -21.94
N SER A 43 21.18 29.49 -22.95
CA SER A 43 22.48 30.12 -23.19
C SER A 43 22.33 31.64 -23.38
N GLY A 44 23.24 32.43 -22.78
CA GLY A 44 23.18 33.90 -22.82
C GLY A 44 24.50 34.56 -22.44
N SER A 45 25.58 34.28 -23.17
CA SER A 45 26.92 34.78 -22.83
C SER A 45 27.16 36.22 -23.32
N CYS A 46 26.99 37.20 -22.43
CA CYS A 46 27.55 38.53 -22.63
C CYS A 46 29.05 38.53 -22.29
N ARG A 47 29.88 39.17 -23.13
CA ARG A 47 31.30 39.39 -22.85
C ARG A 47 31.50 40.70 -22.10
N GLY A 48 32.33 40.68 -21.07
CA GLY A 48 32.94 41.85 -20.43
C GLY A 48 34.26 41.41 -19.78
N PRO A 49 35.41 42.01 -20.14
CA PRO A 49 36.69 41.70 -19.51
C PRO A 49 36.94 42.57 -18.27
N ASP A 50 38.10 42.32 -17.64
CA ASP A 50 38.72 43.12 -16.57
C ASP A 50 37.94 43.14 -15.23
N GLY A 51 38.60 43.18 -14.07
CA GLY A 51 40.03 43.18 -13.77
C GLY A 51 40.23 43.59 -12.30
N GLU A 52 41.29 43.10 -11.65
CA GLU A 52 41.57 43.31 -10.21
C GLU A 52 40.54 42.66 -9.24
N GLY A 53 40.87 42.30 -8.00
CA GLY A 53 42.20 42.25 -7.38
C GLY A 53 42.18 41.69 -5.94
N VAL A 54 43.00 40.67 -5.69
CA VAL A 54 43.67 40.29 -4.41
C VAL A 54 42.80 40.01 -3.15
N ASP A 55 42.86 38.73 -2.75
CA ASP A 55 42.60 38.15 -1.43
C ASP A 55 43.10 38.94 -0.20
N CYS A 56 42.31 38.98 0.88
CA CYS A 56 42.85 38.85 2.25
C CYS A 56 41.84 38.32 3.30
N SER A 57 41.78 37.00 3.43
CA SER A 57 41.74 36.18 4.67
C SER A 57 41.22 36.72 6.05
N ARG A 58 40.50 35.83 6.77
CA ARG A 58 40.46 35.57 8.26
C ARG A 58 39.58 36.44 9.23
N GLY A 59 39.02 35.74 10.23
CA GLY A 59 38.38 36.28 11.46
C GLY A 59 36.85 36.45 11.34
N SER A 60 35.94 35.59 11.82
CA SER A 60 35.81 34.70 13.01
C SER A 60 35.29 35.39 14.29
N ALA A 61 34.38 34.72 15.00
CA ALA A 61 33.57 35.17 16.17
C ALA A 61 32.54 36.30 15.84
N ALA A 62 31.22 36.15 16.08
CA ALA A 62 30.48 36.02 17.36
C ALA A 62 30.35 37.37 18.13
N THR A 63 29.21 37.80 18.70
CA THR A 63 27.83 37.23 18.80
C THR A 63 26.85 38.32 19.29
N TRP A 64 25.56 38.24 18.91
CA TRP A 64 24.37 38.82 19.58
C TRP A 64 24.30 40.34 19.89
N TRP A 65 23.24 41.02 19.41
CA TRP A 65 22.18 41.60 20.27
C TRP A 65 21.02 42.18 19.43
N SER A 66 19.81 42.20 20.00
CA SER A 66 18.67 43.00 19.52
C SER A 66 18.43 44.15 20.50
N PRO A 67 18.05 45.34 20.01
CA PRO A 67 16.71 45.87 20.28
C PRO A 67 16.09 46.51 19.02
N GLY A 68 14.82 46.94 18.99
CA GLY A 68 13.79 46.97 20.03
C GLY A 68 12.94 48.25 19.94
N VAL A 69 11.78 48.16 19.28
CA VAL A 69 10.57 49.01 19.33
C VAL A 69 10.72 50.52 19.65
N MET A 70 10.26 51.39 18.74
CA MET A 70 9.57 52.65 19.08
C MET A 70 8.47 52.99 18.07
N THR A 71 7.54 53.91 18.41
CA THR A 71 6.22 54.01 17.75
C THR A 71 5.72 55.45 17.50
N ARG A 72 4.74 55.55 16.56
CA ARG A 72 3.75 56.64 16.33
C ARG A 72 4.24 58.02 15.81
N GLY A 73 3.55 58.53 14.77
CA GLY A 73 3.60 59.96 14.41
C GLY A 73 3.09 60.34 13.01
N GLY A 74 1.77 60.46 12.79
CA GLY A 74 1.18 61.29 11.71
C GLY A 74 0.93 62.74 12.19
N PRO A 75 0.17 63.63 11.48
CA PRO A 75 -0.87 63.31 10.48
C PRO A 75 -1.11 64.36 9.33
N ARG A 76 -2.23 64.22 8.58
CA ARG A 76 -2.94 65.22 7.70
C ARG A 76 -2.35 65.49 6.29
N ARG A 77 -3.12 65.96 5.28
CA ARG A 77 -4.54 65.76 4.79
C ARG A 77 -4.81 66.75 3.62
N ARG A 78 -5.52 66.36 2.54
CA ARG A 78 -6.53 67.16 1.76
C ARG A 78 -7.20 66.29 0.64
N PRO A 79 -8.36 66.68 0.05
CA PRO A 79 -9.39 65.73 -0.46
C PRO A 79 -9.97 66.08 -1.88
N VAL A 80 -11.26 65.73 -2.13
CA VAL A 80 -12.15 66.06 -3.29
C VAL A 80 -12.11 65.01 -4.43
N ALA A 81 -13.20 64.47 -5.01
CA ALA A 81 -14.66 64.53 -4.72
C ALA A 81 -15.43 63.32 -5.32
N SER A 82 -16.73 63.21 -5.00
CA SER A 82 -17.74 62.34 -5.65
C SER A 82 -18.81 63.18 -6.38
N PRO A 83 -19.56 62.59 -7.34
CA PRO A 83 -20.90 63.07 -7.64
C PRO A 83 -21.97 61.95 -7.74
N ALA A 84 -23.23 62.33 -7.48
CA ALA A 84 -24.48 61.60 -7.73
C ALA A 84 -25.66 62.61 -7.61
N PRO A 85 -26.92 62.30 -7.94
CA PRO A 85 -27.48 61.17 -8.70
C PRO A 85 -28.32 61.63 -9.92
N SER A 86 -29.06 60.73 -10.58
CA SER A 86 -30.19 61.07 -11.48
C SER A 86 -31.37 60.09 -11.30
N ARG A 87 -32.56 60.41 -11.83
CA ARG A 87 -33.86 59.80 -11.43
C ARG A 87 -34.62 59.11 -12.58
N SER A 88 -35.20 57.95 -12.26
CA SER A 88 -36.50 57.37 -12.67
C SER A 88 -37.17 57.71 -14.02
N SER A 89 -37.57 56.66 -14.74
CA SER A 89 -38.79 56.62 -15.58
C SER A 89 -39.41 55.21 -15.58
N THR A 90 -40.73 55.09 -15.69
CA THR A 90 -41.51 53.83 -15.54
C THR A 90 -42.13 53.34 -16.85
N ALA A 91 -42.19 52.01 -17.10
CA ALA A 91 -43.41 51.27 -17.51
C ALA A 91 -43.14 49.82 -18.02
N ASN A 92 -44.16 48.97 -17.84
CA ASN A 92 -44.29 47.53 -18.11
C ASN A 92 -43.80 46.93 -19.45
N GLY A 93 -43.46 45.63 -19.41
CA GLY A 93 -43.53 44.69 -20.55
C GLY A 93 -43.27 43.23 -20.14
N GLN A 94 -44.21 42.31 -20.36
CA GLN A 94 -44.06 40.87 -20.06
C GLN A 94 -43.66 40.07 -21.31
N VAL A 95 -42.63 39.20 -21.21
CA VAL A 95 -42.45 37.99 -22.06
C VAL A 95 -41.77 36.90 -21.20
N GLY A 96 -42.07 35.61 -21.45
CA GLY A 96 -41.60 34.46 -20.66
C GLY A 96 -40.30 33.78 -21.15
N PRO A 97 -39.88 32.67 -20.48
CA PRO A 97 -38.55 32.06 -20.65
C PRO A 97 -38.50 30.82 -21.59
N PRO A 98 -37.34 30.55 -22.23
CA PRO A 98 -36.98 29.28 -22.86
C PRO A 98 -35.71 28.66 -22.17
N PRO A 99 -35.19 27.47 -22.55
CA PRO A 99 -35.46 26.28 -21.71
C PRO A 99 -34.22 25.45 -21.30
N GLY A 100 -34.37 24.63 -20.26
CA GLY A 100 -33.37 23.63 -19.85
C GLY A 100 -33.32 22.39 -20.76
N ARG A 101 -32.18 21.68 -20.75
CA ARG A 101 -32.00 20.37 -21.42
C ARG A 101 -32.00 19.21 -20.41
N LYS A 102 -32.43 18.03 -20.85
CA LYS A 102 -32.34 16.74 -20.14
C LYS A 102 -31.65 15.68 -21.03
N PRO A 103 -31.15 14.57 -20.45
CA PRO A 103 -30.10 13.75 -21.08
C PRO A 103 -30.60 12.72 -22.09
N HIS A 104 -29.69 12.24 -22.93
CA HIS A 104 -29.92 11.12 -23.86
C HIS A 104 -29.70 9.75 -23.19
N LYS A 105 -30.55 8.78 -23.54
CA LYS A 105 -30.33 7.34 -23.30
C LYS A 105 -29.57 6.70 -24.48
N GLY A 106 -28.90 5.58 -24.23
CA GLY A 106 -28.18 4.79 -25.24
C GLY A 106 -28.92 3.54 -25.74
N GLY A 107 -28.14 2.66 -26.40
CA GLY A 107 -28.60 1.48 -27.16
C GLY A 107 -28.67 1.77 -28.67
N GLY A 108 -28.30 0.86 -29.59
CA GLY A 108 -27.64 -0.44 -29.42
C GLY A 108 -27.89 -1.37 -30.63
N GLY A 109 -26.88 -2.16 -31.05
CA GLY A 109 -27.08 -3.33 -31.93
C GLY A 109 -26.57 -3.27 -33.40
N GLY A 110 -25.35 -3.76 -33.62
CA GLY A 110 -25.02 -4.94 -34.45
C GLY A 110 -25.33 -5.05 -35.97
N LYS A 111 -24.32 -5.56 -36.71
CA LYS A 111 -24.31 -6.07 -38.11
C LYS A 111 -24.38 -4.98 -39.21
N GLY A 112 -23.75 -5.11 -40.39
CA GLY A 112 -22.77 -6.10 -40.88
C GLY A 112 -23.04 -6.58 -42.32
N GLY A 113 -22.10 -6.39 -43.26
CA GLY A 113 -22.17 -6.95 -44.63
C GLY A 113 -21.59 -6.04 -45.75
N ASP A 114 -20.84 -6.63 -46.69
CA ASP A 114 -20.02 -5.94 -47.71
C ASP A 114 -20.80 -5.38 -48.93
N LYS A 115 -20.23 -4.37 -49.63
CA LYS A 115 -19.65 -4.56 -51.00
C LYS A 115 -19.01 -3.30 -51.66
N ALA A 116 -17.76 -3.48 -52.08
CA ALA A 116 -17.06 -2.99 -53.29
C ALA A 116 -17.41 -1.63 -53.97
N ALA A 117 -16.49 -0.67 -53.76
CA ALA A 117 -15.60 -0.06 -54.79
C ALA A 117 -16.05 1.07 -55.76
N ALA A 118 -15.03 1.85 -56.15
CA ALA A 118 -14.95 2.92 -57.17
C ALA A 118 -15.65 4.26 -56.86
N GLY A 119 -14.98 5.42 -56.95
CA GLY A 119 -13.56 5.65 -57.25
C GLY A 119 -13.11 7.09 -56.97
N SER A 120 -11.79 7.29 -56.83
CA SER A 120 -11.16 8.56 -56.44
C SER A 120 -9.97 8.91 -57.36
N GLY A 121 -9.69 10.20 -57.52
CA GLY A 121 -8.57 10.68 -58.34
C GLY A 121 -7.79 11.82 -57.68
N SER A 122 -6.52 11.58 -57.36
CA SER A 122 -5.56 12.59 -56.90
C SER A 122 -4.12 12.04 -56.91
N ILE A 123 -3.23 12.72 -57.65
CA ILE A 123 -1.78 12.51 -57.84
C ILE A 123 -1.21 13.87 -58.32
N PRO A 124 0.06 14.29 -58.09
CA PRO A 124 1.14 13.71 -57.28
C PRO A 124 1.72 14.66 -56.19
N ALA A 125 2.51 14.09 -55.28
CA ALA A 125 3.79 14.65 -54.85
C ALA A 125 4.77 13.47 -54.60
N ALA A 126 6.07 13.65 -54.87
CA ALA A 126 7.03 12.53 -54.96
C ALA A 126 7.89 12.35 -53.69
N ALA A 127 8.33 11.12 -53.44
CA ALA A 127 9.32 10.76 -52.43
C ALA A 127 10.46 9.94 -53.08
N VAL A 128 11.66 10.03 -52.51
CA VAL A 128 12.85 9.27 -52.94
C VAL A 128 13.12 8.14 -51.96
N THR A 129 13.36 6.94 -52.46
CA THR A 129 13.74 5.76 -51.67
C THR A 129 15.02 5.11 -52.21
N MET A 130 15.80 4.51 -51.31
CA MET A 130 16.95 3.66 -51.62
C MET A 130 16.65 2.24 -51.13
N ALA A 131 17.05 1.22 -51.88
CA ALA A 131 16.67 -0.17 -51.65
C ALA A 131 17.81 -1.01 -51.01
N PRO A 132 17.48 -2.03 -50.20
CA PRO A 132 18.43 -3.08 -49.79
C PRO A 132 18.64 -4.13 -50.90
N PRO A 133 19.77 -4.86 -50.90
CA PRO A 133 20.08 -5.87 -51.93
C PRO A 133 19.45 -7.26 -51.66
N LEU A 134 19.26 -8.03 -52.72
CA LEU A 134 18.90 -9.45 -52.67
C LEU A 134 20.10 -10.36 -52.38
N ALA A 135 19.83 -11.53 -51.79
CA ALA A 135 20.66 -12.72 -51.89
C ALA A 135 19.78 -13.92 -52.32
N ALA A 136 20.35 -14.88 -53.05
CA ALA A 136 19.63 -15.98 -53.70
C ALA A 136 19.54 -17.25 -52.81
N PRO A 137 18.54 -18.13 -53.02
CA PRO A 137 18.42 -19.38 -52.28
C PRO A 137 19.44 -20.43 -52.75
N LEU A 138 19.89 -21.27 -51.82
CA LEU A 138 20.57 -22.54 -52.11
C LEU A 138 19.72 -23.69 -51.55
N THR A 139 19.44 -24.67 -52.40
CA THR A 139 18.75 -25.91 -52.04
C THR A 139 19.75 -27.07 -52.03
N GLU A 140 20.01 -27.64 -50.86
CA GLU A 140 20.48 -29.03 -50.73
C GLU A 140 19.61 -29.77 -49.71
N ALA A 141 19.49 -31.08 -49.89
CA ALA A 141 18.57 -31.91 -49.13
C ALA A 141 19.29 -32.67 -48.00
N VAL A 142 18.69 -32.66 -46.82
CA VAL A 142 18.94 -33.63 -45.74
C VAL A 142 17.59 -34.24 -45.38
N GLY A 143 17.57 -35.56 -45.13
CA GLY A 143 16.34 -36.37 -45.18
C GLY A 143 15.42 -36.26 -43.97
N GLU A 144 14.26 -36.88 -44.10
CA GLU A 144 13.27 -37.03 -43.04
C GLU A 144 13.84 -37.78 -41.82
N ALA A 145 13.71 -37.17 -40.65
CA ALA A 145 13.76 -37.85 -39.36
C ALA A 145 12.51 -37.40 -38.58
N ALA A 146 11.45 -38.22 -38.65
CA ALA A 146 10.17 -37.91 -38.02
C ALA A 146 10.08 -38.47 -36.60
N GLY A 147 9.53 -37.66 -35.68
CA GLY A 147 9.05 -38.09 -34.37
C GLY A 147 10.02 -37.86 -33.21
N GLY A 148 9.55 -37.11 -32.20
CA GLY A 148 10.12 -37.09 -30.85
C GLY A 148 10.71 -35.76 -30.37
N GLU A 149 9.86 -34.75 -30.13
CA GLU A 149 10.21 -33.68 -29.16
C GLU A 149 8.98 -33.06 -28.47
N ASP A 150 7.81 -32.96 -29.12
CA ASP A 150 6.56 -32.42 -28.51
C ASP A 150 5.97 -33.26 -27.36
N VAL A 151 6.42 -34.50 -27.16
CA VAL A 151 5.82 -35.46 -26.20
C VAL A 151 6.14 -35.12 -24.74
N LEU A 152 7.25 -34.41 -24.47
CA LEU A 152 7.81 -34.24 -23.12
C LEU A 152 7.07 -33.23 -22.22
N LEU A 153 6.07 -32.51 -22.72
CA LEU A 153 5.28 -31.57 -21.91
C LEU A 153 3.91 -32.15 -21.50
N GLU A 154 3.19 -32.80 -22.41
CA GLU A 154 1.87 -33.39 -22.09
C GLU A 154 1.99 -34.57 -21.11
N GLU A 155 3.04 -35.41 -21.22
CA GLU A 155 3.26 -36.53 -20.28
C GLU A 155 3.59 -36.07 -18.84
N LEU A 156 4.20 -34.88 -18.67
CA LEU A 156 4.52 -34.33 -17.34
C LEU A 156 3.29 -33.82 -16.59
N ASP A 157 2.29 -33.27 -17.30
CA ASP A 157 1.08 -32.74 -16.69
C ASP A 157 0.15 -33.87 -16.19
N GLU A 158 0.08 -35.02 -16.86
CA GLU A 158 -0.70 -36.16 -16.36
C GLU A 158 -0.08 -36.81 -15.12
N GLU A 159 1.24 -37.09 -15.11
CA GLU A 159 1.90 -37.66 -13.91
C GLU A 159 1.82 -36.71 -12.71
N ALA A 160 2.12 -35.42 -12.90
CA ALA A 160 2.03 -34.42 -11.85
C ALA A 160 0.58 -34.24 -11.36
N GLY A 161 -0.39 -34.24 -12.27
CA GLY A 161 -1.81 -34.15 -11.95
C GLY A 161 -2.30 -35.33 -11.09
N GLN A 162 -1.87 -36.56 -11.40
CA GLN A 162 -2.18 -37.75 -10.60
C GLN A 162 -1.49 -37.73 -9.24
N GLN A 163 -0.23 -37.28 -9.15
CA GLN A 163 0.49 -37.16 -7.88
C GLN A 163 -0.12 -36.07 -6.97
N LEU A 164 -0.64 -34.99 -7.54
CA LEU A 164 -1.31 -33.90 -6.81
C LEU A 164 -2.75 -34.22 -6.41
N ALA A 165 -3.43 -35.16 -7.08
CA ALA A 165 -4.86 -35.44 -6.88
C ALA A 165 -5.31 -35.68 -5.41
N PRO A 166 -4.51 -36.30 -4.51
CA PRO A 166 -4.84 -36.42 -3.09
C PRO A 166 -4.75 -35.09 -2.32
N TYR A 167 -3.88 -34.18 -2.74
CA TYR A 167 -3.63 -32.89 -2.09
C TYR A 167 -4.60 -31.80 -2.58
N MET A 168 -5.17 -31.96 -3.77
CA MET A 168 -6.22 -31.07 -4.32
C MET A 168 -7.46 -30.95 -3.41
N ASP A 169 -7.74 -31.94 -2.56
CA ASP A 169 -8.86 -31.91 -1.61
C ASP A 169 -8.59 -31.03 -0.37
N ALA A 170 -7.33 -30.62 -0.13
CA ALA A 170 -6.98 -29.60 0.85
C ALA A 170 -7.33 -28.17 0.39
N VAL A 171 -7.54 -27.99 -0.92
CA VAL A 171 -7.84 -26.71 -1.55
C VAL A 171 -9.34 -26.48 -1.54
N VAL A 172 -9.75 -25.27 -1.17
CA VAL A 172 -11.15 -24.84 -1.10
C VAL A 172 -11.38 -23.60 -1.93
N LYS A 173 -12.60 -23.47 -2.45
CA LYS A 173 -13.03 -22.23 -3.10
C LYS A 173 -13.58 -21.27 -2.05
N VAL A 174 -12.98 -20.09 -1.96
CA VAL A 174 -13.42 -18.98 -1.11
C VAL A 174 -14.45 -18.15 -1.89
N TYR A 175 -15.51 -17.71 -1.21
CA TYR A 175 -16.48 -16.74 -1.71
C TYR A 175 -16.60 -15.62 -0.67
N CYS A 176 -16.38 -14.37 -1.07
CA CYS A 176 -16.49 -13.20 -0.19
C CYS A 176 -17.57 -12.23 -0.69
N MET A 177 -18.28 -11.60 0.25
CA MET A 177 -19.20 -10.49 0.01
C MET A 177 -18.56 -9.20 0.53
N HIS A 178 -18.07 -8.35 -0.37
CA HIS A 178 -17.33 -7.13 -0.05
C HIS A 178 -18.27 -5.94 0.08
N THR A 179 -18.06 -5.08 1.07
CA THR A 179 -18.80 -3.81 1.24
C THR A 179 -17.82 -2.69 1.63
N GLU A 180 -17.01 -2.28 0.65
CA GLU A 180 -16.01 -1.21 0.79
C GLU A 180 -16.63 0.12 1.28
N PRO A 181 -15.89 0.91 2.08
CA PRO A 181 -16.21 2.32 2.29
C PRO A 181 -16.05 3.13 0.99
N ASN A 182 -16.82 4.21 0.87
CA ASN A 182 -16.60 5.22 -0.16
C ASN A 182 -15.65 6.29 0.41
N TYR A 183 -14.38 6.31 0.01
CA TYR A 183 -13.41 7.26 0.56
C TYR A 183 -13.72 8.73 0.20
N SER A 184 -14.38 8.96 -0.94
CA SER A 184 -14.87 10.28 -1.40
C SER A 184 -16.11 10.77 -0.63
N LEU A 185 -16.87 9.86 -0.02
CA LEU A 185 -18.04 10.15 0.81
C LEU A 185 -18.02 9.23 2.04
N PRO A 186 -17.12 9.48 3.02
CA PRO A 186 -16.71 8.50 4.04
C PRO A 186 -17.81 8.02 5.01
N TRP A 187 -18.98 8.65 4.99
CA TRP A 187 -20.20 8.17 5.65
C TRP A 187 -20.99 7.11 4.85
N GLN A 188 -20.53 6.73 3.65
CA GLN A 188 -21.21 5.80 2.76
C GLN A 188 -20.38 4.52 2.50
N ARG A 189 -21.08 3.48 2.07
CA ARG A 189 -20.49 2.26 1.48
C ARG A 189 -20.65 2.28 -0.04
N LYS A 190 -19.70 1.67 -0.75
CA LYS A 190 -19.90 1.30 -2.16
C LYS A 190 -20.95 0.19 -2.27
N ARG A 191 -21.44 -0.06 -3.49
CA ARG A 191 -22.40 -1.15 -3.75
C ARG A 191 -21.75 -2.51 -3.44
N GLN A 192 -22.38 -3.31 -2.58
CA GLN A 192 -21.94 -4.67 -2.26
C GLN A 192 -21.76 -5.51 -3.53
N TYR A 193 -20.68 -6.29 -3.57
CA TYR A 193 -20.40 -7.26 -4.64
C TYR A 193 -19.82 -8.56 -4.07
N SER A 194 -19.81 -9.60 -4.91
CA SER A 194 -19.28 -10.91 -4.58
C SER A 194 -18.02 -11.22 -5.38
N SER A 195 -16.98 -11.73 -4.74
CA SER A 195 -15.82 -12.34 -5.40
C SER A 195 -15.78 -13.86 -5.17
N SER A 196 -14.87 -14.54 -5.87
CA SER A 196 -14.41 -15.86 -5.47
C SER A 196 -12.94 -16.06 -5.77
N SER A 197 -12.22 -16.68 -4.85
CA SER A 197 -10.81 -16.98 -4.94
C SER A 197 -10.50 -18.36 -4.34
N SER A 198 -9.23 -18.66 -4.10
CA SER A 198 -8.78 -19.94 -3.57
C SER A 198 -8.27 -19.82 -2.14
N GLY A 199 -8.27 -20.94 -1.42
CA GLY A 199 -7.65 -21.09 -0.12
C GLY A 199 -7.29 -22.54 0.15
N PHE A 200 -6.52 -22.82 1.20
CA PHE A 200 -6.10 -24.19 1.52
C PHE A 200 -5.84 -24.44 3.00
N VAL A 201 -5.99 -25.71 3.39
CA VAL A 201 -5.69 -26.18 4.74
C VAL A 201 -4.22 -26.58 4.87
N VAL A 202 -3.51 -26.01 5.83
CA VAL A 202 -2.08 -26.24 6.08
C VAL A 202 -1.79 -26.48 7.56
N ARG A 203 -0.78 -27.30 7.88
CA ARG A 203 -0.28 -27.49 9.25
C ARG A 203 0.77 -26.43 9.57
N TYR A 204 0.64 -25.77 10.71
CA TYR A 204 1.74 -25.04 11.31
C TYR A 204 1.62 -25.04 12.84
N GLY A 205 2.67 -25.49 13.53
CA GLY A 205 2.59 -25.92 14.93
C GLY A 205 1.56 -27.03 15.09
N ASP A 206 0.85 -27.04 16.22
CA ASP A 206 -0.20 -28.02 16.51
C ASP A 206 -1.58 -27.68 15.88
N ARG A 207 -1.67 -26.64 15.04
CA ARG A 207 -2.95 -26.13 14.49
C ARG A 207 -3.07 -26.32 12.97
N ASN A 208 -4.29 -26.65 12.52
CA ASN A 208 -4.69 -26.53 11.12
C ASN A 208 -5.09 -25.08 10.83
N TRP A 209 -4.50 -24.48 9.80
CA TRP A 209 -4.81 -23.13 9.32
C TRP A 209 -5.49 -23.22 7.97
N LEU A 210 -6.56 -22.45 7.77
CA LEU A 210 -7.14 -22.22 6.45
C LEU A 210 -6.65 -20.87 5.94
N LEU A 211 -5.78 -20.87 4.93
CA LEU A 211 -5.16 -19.65 4.39
C LEU A 211 -5.75 -19.23 3.05
N THR A 212 -5.71 -17.94 2.77
CA THR A 212 -6.01 -17.29 1.49
C THR A 212 -5.28 -15.93 1.43
N ASN A 213 -5.50 -15.11 0.40
CA ASN A 213 -4.95 -13.76 0.34
C ASN A 213 -5.73 -12.75 1.20
N ALA A 214 -5.13 -11.62 1.56
CA ALA A 214 -5.82 -10.53 2.26
C ALA A 214 -6.86 -9.87 1.34
N HIS A 215 -6.48 -9.53 0.11
CA HIS A 215 -7.39 -8.88 -0.86
C HIS A 215 -8.65 -9.72 -1.15
N SER A 216 -8.56 -11.06 -1.00
CA SER A 216 -9.69 -11.99 -1.16
C SER A 216 -10.78 -11.81 -0.11
N VAL A 217 -10.47 -11.18 1.04
CA VAL A 217 -11.41 -10.97 2.16
C VAL A 217 -11.40 -9.52 2.70
N ASP A 218 -10.87 -8.56 1.94
CA ASP A 218 -10.95 -7.15 2.31
C ASP A 218 -12.39 -6.63 2.32
N TYR A 219 -12.72 -5.81 3.33
CA TYR A 219 -14.06 -5.28 3.62
C TYR A 219 -15.17 -6.34 3.59
N HIS A 220 -14.85 -7.56 4.03
CA HIS A 220 -15.80 -8.68 4.05
C HIS A 220 -16.99 -8.41 4.99
N THR A 221 -18.18 -8.71 4.49
CA THR A 221 -19.43 -8.80 5.27
C THR A 221 -19.87 -10.24 5.50
N GLN A 222 -19.35 -11.17 4.67
CA GLN A 222 -19.53 -12.62 4.81
C GLN A 222 -18.44 -13.32 4.00
N VAL A 223 -17.75 -14.29 4.62
CA VAL A 223 -16.85 -15.23 3.93
C VAL A 223 -17.45 -16.63 4.01
N LYS A 224 -17.36 -17.38 2.91
CA LYS A 224 -17.81 -18.78 2.81
C LYS A 224 -16.77 -19.61 2.06
N VAL A 225 -16.67 -20.89 2.39
CA VAL A 225 -15.76 -21.82 1.71
C VAL A 225 -16.46 -23.09 1.25
N LYS A 226 -16.04 -23.64 0.11
CA LYS A 226 -16.55 -24.87 -0.52
C LYS A 226 -15.40 -25.85 -0.75
N ARG A 227 -15.53 -27.10 -0.28
CA ARG A 227 -14.54 -28.16 -0.51
C ARG A 227 -14.67 -28.71 -1.95
N ARG A 228 -13.58 -29.21 -2.54
CA ARG A 228 -13.57 -29.81 -3.89
C ARG A 228 -14.60 -30.93 -4.02
N GLY A 229 -15.66 -30.75 -4.81
CA GLY A 229 -16.71 -31.78 -4.99
C GLY A 229 -17.64 -31.96 -3.78
N ASP A 230 -17.78 -30.95 -2.93
CA ASP A 230 -18.84 -30.83 -1.92
C ASP A 230 -19.64 -29.58 -2.25
N ASP A 231 -20.96 -29.69 -2.49
CA ASP A 231 -21.76 -28.52 -2.88
C ASP A 231 -22.13 -27.58 -1.71
N ARG A 232 -21.85 -27.99 -0.46
CA ARG A 232 -22.08 -27.14 0.71
C ARG A 232 -21.07 -26.00 0.77
N LYS A 233 -21.58 -24.81 1.14
CA LYS A 233 -20.79 -23.60 1.41
C LYS A 233 -20.82 -23.32 2.89
N PHE A 234 -19.73 -23.67 3.56
CA PHE A 234 -19.53 -23.49 5.00
C PHE A 234 -19.26 -22.02 5.30
N LEU A 235 -19.77 -21.50 6.42
CA LEU A 235 -19.47 -20.14 6.87
C LEU A 235 -18.06 -20.09 7.44
N ALA A 236 -17.27 -19.09 7.03
CA ALA A 236 -15.93 -18.86 7.55
C ALA A 236 -15.84 -17.50 8.23
N ARG A 237 -15.04 -17.40 9.29
CA ARG A 237 -14.64 -16.14 9.93
C ARG A 237 -13.19 -15.85 9.56
N VAL A 238 -12.87 -14.58 9.33
CA VAL A 238 -11.48 -14.13 9.24
C VAL A 238 -10.93 -13.99 10.66
N ILE A 239 -9.77 -14.58 10.95
CA ILE A 239 -9.13 -14.55 12.28
C ILE A 239 -7.86 -13.70 12.32
N SER A 240 -7.25 -13.43 11.17
CA SER A 240 -6.11 -12.51 11.03
C SER A 240 -5.99 -12.04 9.58
N VAL A 241 -5.56 -10.79 9.36
CA VAL A 241 -5.27 -10.23 8.04
C VAL A 241 -3.93 -9.48 8.10
N GLY A 242 -2.97 -9.94 7.31
CA GLY A 242 -1.70 -9.29 7.06
C GLY A 242 -1.73 -8.63 5.70
N VAL A 243 -2.19 -7.37 5.66
CA VAL A 243 -2.28 -6.58 4.42
C VAL A 243 -0.87 -6.36 3.84
N ASP A 244 0.10 -6.02 4.69
CA ASP A 244 1.54 -5.88 4.38
C ASP A 244 2.10 -7.01 3.49
N CYS A 245 1.60 -8.23 3.65
CA CYS A 245 2.06 -9.44 2.94
C CYS A 245 0.97 -10.14 2.13
N ASP A 246 -0.21 -9.54 1.98
CA ASP A 246 -1.38 -10.10 1.31
C ASP A 246 -1.77 -11.55 1.78
N ILE A 247 -1.77 -11.80 3.10
CA ILE A 247 -2.23 -13.07 3.69
C ILE A 247 -3.44 -12.85 4.59
N ALA A 248 -4.44 -13.73 4.52
CA ALA A 248 -5.48 -13.86 5.53
C ALA A 248 -5.58 -15.30 6.06
N ALA A 249 -5.83 -15.43 7.36
CA ALA A 249 -6.18 -16.69 8.01
C ALA A 249 -7.69 -16.73 8.30
N LEU A 250 -8.30 -17.86 7.99
CA LEU A 250 -9.72 -18.14 8.17
C LEU A 250 -9.93 -19.27 9.20
N GLU A 251 -11.11 -19.30 9.77
CA GLU A 251 -11.59 -20.37 10.65
C GLU A 251 -13.02 -20.77 10.26
N VAL A 252 -13.31 -22.07 10.31
CA VAL A 252 -14.64 -22.64 10.02
C VAL A 252 -15.11 -23.38 11.27
N ASP A 253 -16.16 -22.85 11.88
CA ASP A 253 -16.72 -23.37 13.15
C ASP A 253 -17.62 -24.62 12.94
N ASP A 254 -18.02 -24.91 11.69
CA ASP A 254 -18.82 -26.09 11.33
C ASP A 254 -17.92 -27.36 11.34
N PRO A 255 -18.18 -28.34 12.23
CA PRO A 255 -17.33 -29.52 12.36
C PRO A 255 -17.48 -30.51 11.20
N GLU A 256 -18.52 -30.41 10.36
CA GLU A 256 -18.68 -31.26 9.18
C GLU A 256 -17.74 -30.84 8.03
N PHE A 257 -17.30 -29.57 8.00
CA PHE A 257 -16.20 -29.13 7.12
C PHE A 257 -14.91 -29.89 7.45
N TRP A 258 -14.66 -30.16 8.73
CA TRP A 258 -13.52 -30.92 9.25
C TRP A 258 -13.78 -32.44 9.28
N GLY A 259 -14.87 -32.93 8.69
CA GLY A 259 -15.23 -34.36 8.66
C GLY A 259 -15.55 -34.96 10.03
N THR A 260 -15.71 -34.14 11.06
CA THR A 260 -16.12 -34.55 12.40
C THR A 260 -17.63 -34.38 12.55
N THR A 261 -18.40 -35.45 12.36
CA THR A 261 -19.83 -35.42 12.68
C THR A 261 -20.02 -35.25 14.20
N PRO A 262 -20.84 -34.31 14.68
CA PRO A 262 -21.22 -34.25 16.09
C PRO A 262 -21.87 -35.57 16.52
N PRO A 263 -21.55 -36.14 17.70
CA PRO A 263 -22.24 -37.33 18.19
C PRO A 263 -23.74 -37.00 18.35
N ALA A 264 -24.60 -37.82 17.75
CA ALA A 264 -26.02 -37.53 17.51
C ALA A 264 -26.94 -37.44 18.76
N ALA A 265 -26.37 -37.28 19.96
CA ALA A 265 -27.06 -37.24 21.24
C ALA A 265 -27.31 -35.82 21.78
N ALA A 266 -26.76 -34.77 21.17
CA ALA A 266 -26.81 -33.40 21.71
C ALA A 266 -28.10 -32.61 21.38
N ALA A 267 -28.87 -33.03 20.36
CA ALA A 267 -30.04 -32.27 19.88
C ALA A 267 -31.38 -32.64 20.57
N ALA A 268 -31.41 -33.67 21.42
CA ALA A 268 -32.64 -34.26 21.97
C ALA A 268 -33.02 -33.70 23.36
N ALA A 269 -32.92 -32.37 23.56
CA ALA A 269 -33.15 -31.74 24.86
C ALA A 269 -33.76 -30.32 24.79
N GLY A 270 -34.89 -30.14 24.09
CA GLY A 270 -35.60 -28.86 24.12
C GLY A 270 -36.96 -28.84 23.42
N GLY A 271 -38.02 -28.48 24.16
CA GLY A 271 -39.31 -28.04 23.61
C GLY A 271 -40.22 -29.13 23.06
N ALA A 272 -41.13 -29.65 23.89
CA ALA A 272 -42.31 -30.36 23.42
C ALA A 272 -43.48 -29.37 23.24
N ASP A 273 -44.06 -29.30 22.04
CA ASP A 273 -45.44 -28.87 21.83
C ASP A 273 -46.09 -29.73 20.73
N ASN A 274 -47.39 -29.97 20.84
CA ASN A 274 -48.12 -30.98 20.08
C ASN A 274 -49.03 -30.37 19.02
N ARG A 275 -48.69 -30.56 17.74
CA ARG A 275 -49.69 -30.50 16.64
C ARG A 275 -49.28 -31.34 15.43
N ALA A 276 -49.94 -32.49 15.27
CA ALA A 276 -49.90 -33.27 14.04
C ALA A 276 -50.71 -32.59 12.93
N PRO A 277 -50.37 -32.86 11.66
CA PRO A 277 -51.35 -33.52 10.78
C PRO A 277 -50.87 -34.91 10.32
N SER A 278 -51.77 -35.64 9.66
CA SER A 278 -51.64 -37.08 9.40
C SER A 278 -50.95 -37.45 8.07
N ALA A 279 -50.05 -38.43 8.16
CA ALA A 279 -49.81 -39.50 7.19
C ALA A 279 -50.03 -39.21 5.68
N GLY A 280 -48.93 -38.93 4.98
CA GLY A 280 -48.68 -39.40 3.62
C GLY A 280 -47.38 -40.20 3.65
N GLY A 281 -47.39 -41.44 3.13
CA GLY A 281 -46.24 -42.34 3.23
C GLY A 281 -45.47 -42.43 1.93
N ASP A 282 -44.14 -42.30 2.03
CA ASP A 282 -43.17 -42.82 1.05
C ASP A 282 -41.93 -43.27 1.84
N GLU A 283 -41.49 -44.51 1.65
CA GLU A 283 -40.20 -45.00 2.16
C GLU A 283 -39.07 -44.47 1.28
N ALA A 284 -38.83 -43.15 1.35
CA ALA A 284 -37.64 -42.54 0.80
C ALA A 284 -36.41 -43.15 1.50
N ALA A 285 -35.71 -44.04 0.79
CA ALA A 285 -34.54 -44.72 1.32
C ALA A 285 -33.55 -43.69 1.89
N ALA A 286 -33.20 -43.84 3.16
CA ALA A 286 -32.20 -43.02 3.81
C ALA A 286 -30.82 -43.36 3.22
N GLY A 287 -30.51 -42.76 2.07
CA GLY A 287 -29.19 -42.81 1.47
C GLY A 287 -28.19 -42.34 2.51
N ALA A 288 -27.24 -43.21 2.85
CA ALA A 288 -26.21 -42.88 3.82
C ALA A 288 -25.49 -41.63 3.34
N ILE A 289 -25.53 -40.56 4.13
CA ILE A 289 -24.66 -39.40 3.92
C ILE A 289 -23.25 -39.94 4.10
N GLU A 290 -22.50 -40.07 3.01
CA GLU A 290 -21.08 -40.38 3.10
C GLU A 290 -20.40 -39.24 3.84
N THR A 291 -20.09 -39.47 5.12
CA THR A 291 -19.46 -38.52 6.02
C THR A 291 -18.01 -38.34 5.60
N ARG A 292 -17.82 -37.53 4.55
CA ARG A 292 -16.51 -37.19 3.99
C ARG A 292 -15.59 -36.73 5.10
N GLY A 293 -14.43 -37.39 5.19
CA GLY A 293 -13.44 -37.16 6.23
C GLY A 293 -12.87 -35.73 6.23
N PRO A 294 -11.96 -35.43 7.18
CA PRO A 294 -11.28 -34.15 7.22
C PRO A 294 -10.62 -33.82 5.88
N PRO A 295 -10.56 -32.53 5.50
CA PRO A 295 -9.75 -32.11 4.37
C PRO A 295 -8.30 -32.53 4.64
N PRO A 296 -7.56 -33.05 3.64
CA PRO A 296 -6.13 -33.25 3.75
C PRO A 296 -5.45 -31.96 4.21
N VAL A 297 -4.38 -32.09 4.99
CA VAL A 297 -3.64 -30.96 5.53
C VAL A 297 -2.30 -30.89 4.81
N LEU A 298 -1.99 -29.75 4.21
CA LEU A 298 -0.72 -29.55 3.51
C LEU A 298 0.40 -29.30 4.51
N GLU A 299 1.60 -29.76 4.17
CA GLU A 299 2.84 -29.43 4.88
C GLU A 299 3.59 -28.31 4.12
N LEU A 300 4.19 -27.38 4.87
CA LEU A 300 5.00 -26.31 4.29
C LEU A 300 6.36 -26.85 3.81
N GLY A 301 6.69 -26.56 2.55
CA GLY A 301 7.96 -26.91 1.93
C GLY A 301 9.06 -25.86 2.20
N PRO A 302 10.33 -26.22 1.95
CA PRO A 302 11.41 -25.24 1.94
C PRO A 302 11.22 -24.26 0.78
N LEU A 303 11.71 -23.02 0.94
CA LEU A 303 11.82 -22.05 -0.15
C LEU A 303 12.56 -22.71 -1.34
N PRO A 304 12.00 -22.76 -2.56
CA PRO A 304 12.58 -23.48 -3.70
C PRO A 304 13.82 -22.77 -4.27
N ARG A 305 14.44 -23.35 -5.28
CA ARG A 305 15.55 -22.81 -6.08
C ARG A 305 15.05 -22.33 -7.44
N LEU A 306 15.86 -21.54 -8.14
CA LEU A 306 15.64 -21.25 -9.56
C LEU A 306 15.59 -22.55 -10.36
N GLN A 307 14.69 -22.62 -11.35
CA GLN A 307 14.39 -23.79 -12.19
C GLN A 307 13.76 -25.00 -11.47
N ASP A 308 13.45 -24.92 -10.17
CA ASP A 308 12.61 -25.94 -9.53
C ASP A 308 11.20 -25.92 -10.15
N GLY A 309 10.68 -27.09 -10.52
CA GLY A 309 9.33 -27.26 -11.06
C GLY A 309 8.25 -27.09 -10.00
N VAL A 310 7.24 -26.29 -10.31
CA VAL A 310 6.14 -25.90 -9.43
C VAL A 310 4.78 -26.05 -10.09
N ALA A 311 3.75 -26.30 -9.28
CA ALA A 311 2.36 -26.38 -9.72
C ALA A 311 1.45 -25.54 -8.81
N VAL A 312 0.74 -24.59 -9.40
CA VAL A 312 -0.27 -23.77 -8.73
C VAL A 312 -1.61 -24.49 -8.79
N VAL A 313 -2.36 -24.54 -7.70
CA VAL A 313 -3.68 -25.16 -7.66
C VAL A 313 -4.72 -24.19 -7.10
N GLY A 314 -5.86 -24.04 -7.79
CA GLY A 314 -6.89 -23.07 -7.39
C GLY A 314 -8.20 -23.20 -8.16
N TYR A 315 -9.05 -22.18 -8.04
CA TYR A 315 -10.38 -22.09 -8.63
C TYR A 315 -10.51 -20.83 -9.50
N PRO A 316 -10.55 -20.94 -10.84
CA PRO A 316 -10.60 -19.77 -11.71
C PRO A 316 -11.94 -19.05 -11.59
N ILE A 317 -11.94 -17.73 -11.83
CA ILE A 317 -13.17 -16.92 -11.84
C ILE A 317 -14.23 -17.55 -12.75
N GLY A 318 -15.45 -17.67 -12.21
CA GLY A 318 -16.61 -18.26 -12.90
C GLY A 318 -16.70 -19.80 -12.84
N GLY A 319 -15.61 -20.54 -12.63
CA GLY A 319 -15.61 -22.00 -12.56
C GLY A 319 -15.66 -22.53 -11.12
N ASP A 320 -16.55 -23.50 -10.84
CA ASP A 320 -16.56 -24.24 -9.55
C ASP A 320 -15.68 -25.51 -9.58
N THR A 321 -15.07 -25.83 -10.72
CA THR A 321 -14.03 -26.85 -10.91
C THR A 321 -12.66 -26.33 -10.47
N ILE A 322 -11.82 -27.22 -9.94
CA ILE A 322 -10.41 -26.90 -9.64
C ILE A 322 -9.59 -26.79 -10.94
N SER A 323 -8.53 -26.00 -10.91
CA SER A 323 -7.57 -25.75 -11.99
C SER A 323 -6.15 -25.96 -11.46
N VAL A 324 -5.26 -26.41 -12.33
CA VAL A 324 -3.81 -26.51 -12.10
C VAL A 324 -3.10 -25.71 -13.19
N THR A 325 -2.06 -24.97 -12.83
CA THR A 325 -1.09 -24.41 -13.80
C THR A 325 0.33 -24.76 -13.36
N ALA A 326 1.10 -25.39 -14.26
CA ALA A 326 2.48 -25.80 -14.02
C ALA A 326 3.49 -24.80 -14.59
N GLY A 327 4.72 -24.85 -14.08
CA GLY A 327 5.85 -24.03 -14.56
C GLY A 327 7.10 -24.27 -13.72
N VAL A 328 8.04 -23.32 -13.77
CA VAL A 328 9.26 -23.31 -12.94
C VAL A 328 9.44 -21.98 -12.21
N VAL A 329 10.27 -22.01 -11.16
CA VAL A 329 10.75 -20.80 -10.49
C VAL A 329 11.70 -20.04 -11.41
N SER A 330 11.27 -18.87 -11.87
CA SER A 330 12.05 -17.99 -12.76
C SER A 330 12.91 -16.98 -12.00
N ARG A 331 12.49 -16.55 -10.80
CA ARG A 331 13.27 -15.65 -9.93
C ARG A 331 12.90 -15.81 -8.45
N ILE A 332 13.81 -15.41 -7.57
CA ILE A 332 13.53 -15.16 -6.14
C ILE A 332 14.20 -13.84 -5.79
N GLU A 333 13.42 -12.83 -5.39
CA GLU A 333 13.93 -11.52 -5.01
C GLU A 333 13.05 -10.84 -3.95
N VAL A 334 13.46 -9.64 -3.51
CA VAL A 334 12.58 -8.76 -2.73
C VAL A 334 11.84 -7.86 -3.71
N THR A 335 10.52 -7.83 -3.61
CA THR A 335 9.62 -7.03 -4.45
C THR A 335 8.56 -6.36 -3.59
N ASP A 336 7.99 -5.28 -4.10
CA ASP A 336 6.79 -4.68 -3.53
C ASP A 336 5.60 -5.63 -3.66
N TYR A 337 4.80 -5.72 -2.59
CA TYR A 337 3.53 -6.43 -2.54
C TYR A 337 2.42 -5.40 -2.77
N SER A 338 1.87 -5.32 -3.99
CA SER A 338 1.03 -4.21 -4.47
C SER A 338 -0.29 -3.92 -3.70
N HIS A 339 -0.67 -4.74 -2.72
CA HIS A 339 -1.80 -4.50 -1.82
C HIS A 339 -1.38 -4.08 -0.40
N GLY A 340 -0.11 -4.27 -0.04
CA GLY A 340 0.48 -3.97 1.28
C GLY A 340 1.63 -2.96 1.25
N SER A 341 2.03 -2.48 0.06
CA SER A 341 3.08 -1.48 -0.20
C SER A 341 4.36 -1.70 0.63
N THR A 342 4.82 -2.96 0.69
CA THR A 342 5.92 -3.42 1.53
C THR A 342 6.85 -4.35 0.74
N ASP A 343 8.14 -4.01 0.73
CA ASP A 343 9.23 -4.80 0.13
C ASP A 343 9.45 -6.13 0.88
N LEU A 344 8.90 -7.23 0.36
CA LEU A 344 9.03 -8.58 0.94
C LEU A 344 9.62 -9.58 -0.05
N LEU A 345 10.09 -10.73 0.46
CA LEU A 345 10.56 -11.84 -0.37
C LEU A 345 9.40 -12.39 -1.21
N ALA A 346 9.59 -12.55 -2.51
CA ALA A 346 8.67 -13.27 -3.39
C ALA A 346 9.42 -14.29 -4.27
N ILE A 347 8.68 -15.28 -4.75
CA ILE A 347 9.11 -16.16 -5.85
C ILE A 347 8.37 -15.70 -7.11
N GLN A 348 9.09 -15.46 -8.19
CA GLN A 348 8.55 -15.29 -9.53
C GLN A 348 8.49 -16.67 -10.21
N ILE A 349 7.38 -16.97 -10.88
CA ILE A 349 7.17 -18.20 -11.66
C ILE A 349 6.70 -17.85 -13.07
N ASP A 350 6.91 -18.75 -14.04
CA ASP A 350 6.39 -18.60 -15.41
C ASP A 350 5.01 -19.28 -15.63
N ALA A 351 4.50 -19.99 -14.63
CA ALA A 351 3.12 -20.48 -14.62
C ALA A 351 2.10 -19.34 -14.57
N ALA A 352 1.04 -19.43 -15.37
CA ALA A 352 -0.02 -18.42 -15.41
C ALA A 352 -0.83 -18.38 -14.11
N ILE A 353 -0.84 -17.21 -13.45
CA ILE A 353 -1.72 -16.89 -12.31
C ILE A 353 -2.94 -16.13 -12.83
N ASN A 354 -4.03 -16.85 -13.04
CA ASN A 354 -5.32 -16.27 -13.41
C ASN A 354 -6.13 -15.88 -12.17
N GLY A 355 -6.92 -14.81 -12.29
CA GLY A 355 -7.83 -14.36 -11.24
C GLY A 355 -8.72 -15.51 -10.73
N GLY A 356 -8.78 -15.68 -9.42
CA GLY A 356 -9.43 -16.80 -8.74
C GLY A 356 -8.46 -17.85 -8.20
N ASN A 357 -7.35 -18.12 -8.90
CA ASN A 357 -6.30 -19.03 -8.39
C ASN A 357 -5.47 -18.38 -7.27
N SER A 358 -5.47 -17.05 -7.15
CA SER A 358 -4.94 -16.29 -6.01
C SER A 358 -5.50 -16.83 -4.68
N GLY A 359 -4.62 -16.95 -3.68
CA GLY A 359 -4.90 -17.54 -2.37
C GLY A 359 -4.74 -19.07 -2.35
N GLY A 360 -4.58 -19.70 -3.51
CA GLY A 360 -4.32 -21.13 -3.64
C GLY A 360 -2.86 -21.50 -3.32
N PRO A 361 -2.58 -22.77 -2.97
CA PRO A 361 -1.23 -23.23 -2.70
C PRO A 361 -0.45 -23.42 -3.99
N VAL A 362 0.87 -23.21 -3.89
CA VAL A 362 1.84 -23.58 -4.92
C VAL A 362 2.67 -24.75 -4.39
N PHE A 363 2.74 -25.83 -5.15
CA PHE A 363 3.41 -27.07 -4.78
C PHE A 363 4.78 -27.21 -5.45
N ASN A 364 5.71 -27.90 -4.78
CA ASN A 364 6.89 -28.49 -5.42
C ASN A 364 6.61 -29.94 -5.88
N ARG A 365 7.57 -30.55 -6.59
CA ARG A 365 7.50 -31.97 -7.03
C ARG A 365 7.40 -33.01 -5.89
N ALA A 366 7.61 -32.60 -4.63
CA ALA A 366 7.39 -33.44 -3.44
C ALA A 366 6.00 -33.24 -2.81
N CYS A 367 5.09 -32.53 -3.50
CA CYS A 367 3.75 -32.17 -3.04
C CYS A 367 3.70 -31.35 -1.75
N GLN A 368 4.79 -30.65 -1.41
CA GLN A 368 4.82 -29.70 -0.30
C GLN A 368 4.43 -28.30 -0.78
N CYS A 369 3.71 -27.55 0.05
CA CYS A 369 3.32 -26.17 -0.28
C CYS A 369 4.52 -25.22 -0.13
N VAL A 370 5.05 -24.69 -1.23
CA VAL A 370 6.15 -23.71 -1.25
C VAL A 370 5.71 -22.26 -1.12
N GLY A 371 4.40 -22.00 -1.14
CA GLY A 371 3.84 -20.67 -0.89
C GLY A 371 2.39 -20.50 -1.34
N ILE A 372 1.87 -19.28 -1.20
CA ILE A 372 0.52 -18.87 -1.64
C ILE A 372 0.64 -18.14 -2.98
N ALA A 373 -0.11 -18.56 -4.00
CA ALA A 373 -0.19 -17.82 -5.26
C ALA A 373 -0.81 -16.43 -5.04
N PHE A 374 -0.18 -15.37 -5.54
CA PHE A 374 -0.76 -14.03 -5.55
C PHE A 374 -0.56 -13.35 -6.90
N GLN A 375 -1.57 -12.56 -7.30
CA GLN A 375 -1.52 -11.78 -8.53
C GLN A 375 -0.92 -10.41 -8.22
N ALA A 376 0.32 -10.19 -8.62
CA ALA A 376 0.89 -8.84 -8.61
C ALA A 376 0.26 -7.99 -9.72
N LEU A 377 0.02 -6.70 -9.42
CA LEU A 377 -0.40 -5.72 -10.42
C LEU A 377 0.78 -5.29 -11.29
N VAL A 378 1.12 -6.12 -12.29
CA VAL A 378 2.01 -5.73 -13.40
C VAL A 378 1.14 -5.38 -14.62
N GLY A 379 1.59 -4.41 -15.42
CA GLY A 379 0.77 -3.78 -16.48
C GLY A 379 0.33 -4.73 -17.61
N SER A 380 -0.52 -4.20 -18.50
CA SER A 380 -1.18 -4.89 -19.62
C SER A 380 -0.28 -5.67 -20.60
N ASP A 381 1.03 -5.48 -20.48
CA ASP A 381 2.04 -5.89 -21.46
C ASP A 381 2.91 -7.06 -20.92
N VAL A 382 2.55 -7.64 -19.76
CA VAL A 382 3.30 -8.71 -19.08
C VAL A 382 2.48 -10.01 -19.00
N GLU A 383 2.67 -10.87 -20.01
CA GLU A 383 2.11 -12.23 -20.03
C GLU A 383 3.00 -13.21 -19.24
N ASN A 384 2.39 -14.29 -18.71
CA ASN A 384 3.07 -15.44 -18.10
C ASN A 384 4.10 -15.10 -16.99
N VAL A 385 3.78 -14.14 -16.13
CA VAL A 385 4.52 -13.88 -14.89
C VAL A 385 3.59 -14.05 -13.69
N GLY A 386 3.77 -15.15 -12.97
CA GLY A 386 3.16 -15.39 -11.66
C GLY A 386 4.05 -14.96 -10.51
N TYR A 387 3.45 -14.63 -9.36
CA TYR A 387 4.17 -14.43 -8.10
C TYR A 387 3.60 -15.32 -6.99
N VAL A 388 4.46 -15.66 -6.03
CA VAL A 388 4.13 -16.54 -4.90
C VAL A 388 4.68 -15.95 -3.61
N ILE A 389 3.81 -15.85 -2.60
CA ILE A 389 4.12 -15.50 -1.22
C ILE A 389 4.81 -16.71 -0.59
N PRO A 390 6.13 -16.67 -0.33
CA PRO A 390 6.90 -17.88 -0.07
C PRO A 390 6.76 -18.35 1.38
N THR A 391 7.07 -19.63 1.65
CA THR A 391 6.93 -20.18 3.01
C THR A 391 7.60 -19.41 4.15
N PRO A 392 8.74 -18.68 4.00
CA PRO A 392 9.27 -17.84 5.08
C PRO A 392 8.34 -16.67 5.46
N VAL A 393 7.63 -16.08 4.50
CA VAL A 393 6.67 -14.97 4.74
C VAL A 393 5.39 -15.52 5.36
N VAL A 394 4.90 -16.68 4.87
CA VAL A 394 3.76 -17.39 5.47
C VAL A 394 4.06 -17.81 6.91
N THR A 395 5.25 -18.35 7.17
CA THR A 395 5.70 -18.77 8.50
C THR A 395 5.82 -17.58 9.44
N HIS A 396 6.38 -16.45 9.00
CA HIS A 396 6.45 -15.21 9.79
C HIS A 396 5.06 -14.74 10.23
N PHE A 397 4.10 -14.63 9.29
CA PHE A 397 2.71 -14.25 9.60
C PHE A 397 2.05 -15.18 10.64
N LEU A 398 2.30 -16.49 10.55
CA LEU A 398 1.76 -17.49 11.49
C LEU A 398 2.44 -17.43 12.86
N GLU A 399 3.77 -17.26 12.92
CA GLU A 399 4.54 -17.10 14.16
C GLU A 399 4.19 -15.80 14.89
N ASP A 400 4.00 -14.71 14.17
CA ASP A 400 3.62 -13.40 14.73
C ASP A 400 2.22 -13.43 15.36
N TYR A 401 1.27 -14.09 14.68
CA TYR A 401 -0.05 -14.35 15.23
C TYR A 401 0.00 -15.27 16.46
N LEU A 402 0.80 -16.33 16.44
CA LEU A 402 0.97 -17.21 17.60
C LEU A 402 1.69 -16.50 18.78
N ARG A 403 2.55 -15.51 18.51
CA ARG A 403 3.21 -14.67 19.52
C ARG A 403 2.29 -13.62 20.14
N THR A 404 1.39 -13.02 19.36
CA THR A 404 0.69 -11.77 19.76
C THR A 404 -0.84 -11.84 19.74
N GLY A 405 -1.44 -12.87 19.14
CA GLY A 405 -2.89 -13.01 18.94
C GLY A 405 -3.45 -12.16 17.79
N THR A 406 -2.60 -11.46 17.04
CA THR A 406 -2.94 -10.62 15.88
C THR A 406 -1.76 -10.57 14.92
N PHE A 407 -1.85 -9.86 13.80
CA PHE A 407 -0.67 -9.57 12.97
C PHE A 407 -0.13 -8.16 13.27
N SER A 408 1.13 -8.08 13.71
CA SER A 408 1.83 -6.86 14.11
C SER A 408 2.53 -6.15 12.95
N GLY A 409 2.78 -6.86 11.84
CA GLY A 409 3.39 -6.31 10.62
C GLY A 409 4.85 -6.69 10.43
N PHE A 410 5.40 -6.27 9.28
CA PHE A 410 6.83 -6.42 9.02
C PHE A 410 7.64 -5.23 9.59
N PRO A 411 8.76 -5.48 10.29
CA PRO A 411 9.61 -4.41 10.80
C PRO A 411 10.42 -3.72 9.69
N ALA A 412 10.74 -2.45 9.92
CA ALA A 412 11.68 -1.68 9.10
C ALA A 412 12.67 -0.88 9.98
N LEU A 413 13.82 -0.52 9.39
CA LEU A 413 14.73 0.47 9.98
C LEU A 413 14.28 1.92 9.73
N GLY A 414 13.35 2.17 8.80
CA GLY A 414 12.89 3.52 8.47
C GLY A 414 13.97 4.43 7.89
N LEU A 415 14.97 3.88 7.17
CA LEU A 415 16.08 4.64 6.58
C LEU A 415 15.97 4.68 5.04
N GLN A 416 16.26 5.84 4.45
CA GLN A 416 16.58 5.94 3.03
C GLN A 416 18.09 5.91 2.84
N TRP A 417 18.56 5.17 1.83
CA TRP A 417 19.98 4.95 1.60
C TRP A 417 20.44 5.28 0.18
N GLN A 418 21.75 5.16 -0.05
CA GLN A 418 22.44 5.35 -1.32
C GLN A 418 23.57 4.32 -1.48
N ARG A 419 23.77 3.87 -2.73
CA ARG A 419 24.86 2.96 -3.12
C ARG A 419 26.24 3.62 -3.01
N MET A 420 27.21 2.86 -2.50
CA MET A 420 28.62 3.27 -2.32
C MET A 420 29.56 2.69 -3.39
N GLU A 421 29.04 2.44 -4.59
CA GLU A 421 29.80 1.83 -5.71
C GLU A 421 30.92 2.76 -6.22
N SER A 422 30.69 4.08 -6.17
CA SER A 422 31.70 5.08 -6.51
C SER A 422 32.89 5.05 -5.54
N ASP A 423 34.08 4.83 -6.08
CA ASP A 423 35.33 4.84 -5.33
C ASP A 423 35.68 6.22 -4.75
N ALA A 424 35.38 7.29 -5.51
CA ALA A 424 35.55 8.65 -5.04
C ALA A 424 34.66 8.95 -3.82
N LEU A 425 33.43 8.41 -3.80
CA LEU A 425 32.51 8.57 -2.68
C LEU A 425 33.03 7.84 -1.42
N ARG A 426 33.43 6.56 -1.55
CA ARG A 426 34.03 5.81 -0.42
C ARG A 426 35.26 6.52 0.16
N ARG A 427 36.15 7.03 -0.71
CA ARG A 427 37.36 7.77 -0.26
C ARG A 427 37.04 9.12 0.37
N ALA A 428 36.01 9.84 -0.09
CA ALA A 428 35.57 11.09 0.55
C ALA A 428 35.06 10.84 1.99
N TYR A 429 34.44 9.69 2.23
CA TYR A 429 34.02 9.23 3.56
C TYR A 429 35.15 8.56 4.37
N GLY A 430 36.39 8.54 3.86
CA GLY A 430 37.55 7.94 4.52
C GLY A 430 37.53 6.42 4.63
N MET A 431 36.65 5.72 3.90
CA MET A 431 36.57 4.26 3.92
C MET A 431 37.81 3.62 3.30
N THR A 432 38.28 2.53 3.90
CA THR A 432 39.35 1.69 3.33
C THR A 432 38.85 0.90 2.10
N PRO A 433 39.74 0.48 1.18
CA PRO A 433 39.33 -0.27 -0.03
C PRO A 433 38.60 -1.60 0.23
N SER A 434 38.76 -2.18 1.42
CA SER A 434 38.08 -3.41 1.85
C SER A 434 36.69 -3.18 2.47
N GLN A 435 36.38 -1.96 2.91
CA GLN A 435 35.08 -1.64 3.50
C GLN A 435 34.01 -1.47 2.42
N LYS A 436 32.82 -1.97 2.73
CA LYS A 436 31.61 -1.86 1.91
C LYS A 436 30.42 -1.52 2.79
N GLY A 437 29.35 -1.00 2.19
CA GLY A 437 28.12 -0.67 2.89
C GLY A 437 27.24 0.29 2.09
N VAL A 438 26.18 0.78 2.71
CA VAL A 438 25.26 1.76 2.13
C VAL A 438 25.22 3.05 2.94
N LEU A 439 25.19 4.20 2.26
CA LEU A 439 25.16 5.52 2.88
C LEU A 439 23.74 5.86 3.33
N VAL A 440 23.55 6.26 4.58
CA VAL A 440 22.27 6.75 5.11
C VAL A 440 22.05 8.19 4.63
N ARG A 441 21.00 8.40 3.82
CA ARG A 441 20.60 9.73 3.31
C ARG A 441 19.64 10.44 4.27
N SER A 442 18.66 9.72 4.78
CA SER A 442 17.64 10.25 5.70
C SER A 442 17.03 9.12 6.52
N LEU A 443 16.38 9.51 7.62
CA LEU A 443 15.75 8.62 8.60
C LEU A 443 14.35 9.16 8.89
N ASN A 444 13.36 8.26 8.97
CA ASN A 444 12.02 8.59 9.43
C ASN A 444 12.08 8.99 10.92
N PRO A 445 11.70 10.23 11.32
CA PRO A 445 11.85 10.71 12.70
C PRO A 445 11.13 9.87 13.75
N THR A 446 10.06 9.16 13.39
CA THR A 446 9.33 8.27 14.31
C THR A 446 10.04 6.93 14.56
N SER A 447 10.97 6.54 13.68
CA SER A 447 11.70 5.26 13.80
C SER A 447 12.62 5.24 15.02
N ALA A 448 12.80 4.06 15.61
CA ALA A 448 13.82 3.88 16.64
C ALA A 448 15.25 4.08 16.09
N ALA A 449 15.47 3.84 14.79
CA ALA A 449 16.76 4.04 14.13
C ALA A 449 17.20 5.52 14.14
N ALA A 450 16.26 6.47 14.02
CA ALA A 450 16.54 7.92 14.09
C ALA A 450 17.12 8.38 15.45
N LYS A 451 17.12 7.51 16.48
CA LYS A 451 17.71 7.77 17.80
C LYS A 451 19.17 7.30 17.92
N VAL A 452 19.66 6.50 16.98
CA VAL A 452 21.01 5.87 17.03
C VAL A 452 21.82 6.06 15.74
N LEU A 453 21.17 6.00 14.58
CA LEU A 453 21.71 6.35 13.28
C LEU A 453 21.58 7.86 13.03
N GLN A 454 22.36 8.36 12.08
CA GLN A 454 22.28 9.71 11.54
C GLN A 454 22.52 9.70 10.02
N PRO A 455 22.13 10.76 9.29
CA PRO A 455 22.66 11.00 7.95
C PRO A 455 24.20 11.00 7.95
N ASP A 456 24.77 10.66 6.80
CA ASP A 456 26.21 10.48 6.56
C ASP A 456 26.88 9.29 7.30
N ASP A 457 26.10 8.45 8.01
CA ASP A 457 26.53 7.10 8.39
C ASP A 457 26.65 6.19 7.16
N VAL A 458 27.66 5.32 7.13
CA VAL A 458 27.67 4.17 6.18
C VAL A 458 27.38 2.89 6.95
N LEU A 459 26.24 2.26 6.68
CA LEU A 459 25.85 0.98 7.27
C LEU A 459 26.66 -0.16 6.61
N LEU A 460 27.52 -0.82 7.39
CA LEU A 460 28.49 -1.83 6.95
C LEU A 460 27.96 -3.27 7.12
N SER A 461 27.20 -3.54 8.18
CA SER A 461 26.64 -4.86 8.47
C SER A 461 25.32 -4.79 9.24
N PHE A 462 24.48 -5.80 9.07
CA PHE A 462 23.25 -6.02 9.85
C PHE A 462 23.36 -7.38 10.55
N ASP A 463 23.28 -7.38 11.87
CA ASP A 463 23.61 -8.48 12.78
C ASP A 463 24.99 -9.13 12.57
N GLY A 464 25.90 -8.46 11.87
CA GLY A 464 27.22 -9.00 11.47
C GLY A 464 27.26 -9.54 10.04
N THR A 465 26.13 -9.64 9.34
CA THR A 465 26.08 -9.96 7.92
C THR A 465 26.53 -8.75 7.10
N PRO A 466 27.63 -8.83 6.32
CA PRO A 466 28.21 -7.67 5.66
C PRO A 466 27.39 -7.24 4.43
N ILE A 467 27.12 -5.93 4.34
CA ILE A 467 26.37 -5.30 3.25
C ILE A 467 27.34 -4.82 2.18
N SER A 468 27.03 -5.09 0.91
CA SER A 468 27.81 -4.61 -0.23
C SER A 468 27.37 -3.21 -0.69
N ASN A 469 28.23 -2.57 -1.49
CA ASN A 469 28.06 -1.20 -1.98
C ASN A 469 26.78 -0.95 -2.81
N ASP A 470 26.21 -2.01 -3.34
CA ASP A 470 24.97 -2.08 -4.12
C ASP A 470 23.69 -2.17 -3.25
N GLY A 471 23.85 -2.48 -1.96
CA GLY A 471 22.77 -2.80 -1.02
C GLY A 471 22.48 -4.29 -0.87
N THR A 472 23.31 -5.21 -1.40
CA THR A 472 23.07 -6.65 -1.30
C THR A 472 23.83 -7.32 -0.16
N VAL A 473 23.30 -8.42 0.34
CA VAL A 473 23.92 -9.37 1.29
C VAL A 473 24.04 -10.76 0.66
N PRO A 474 24.90 -11.66 1.16
CA PRO A 474 24.86 -13.07 0.79
C PRO A 474 23.50 -13.68 1.17
N PHE A 475 22.92 -14.50 0.29
CA PHE A 475 21.62 -15.14 0.53
C PHE A 475 21.74 -16.67 0.61
N ARG A 476 22.23 -17.28 -0.47
CA ARG A 476 22.42 -18.73 -0.65
C ARG A 476 23.72 -18.99 -1.40
N THR A 477 24.03 -20.25 -1.69
CA THR A 477 25.25 -20.67 -2.41
C THR A 477 25.30 -20.06 -3.82
N GLY A 478 25.98 -18.92 -3.96
CA GLY A 478 26.11 -18.17 -5.22
C GLY A 478 25.12 -17.00 -5.37
N GLU A 479 24.09 -16.91 -4.53
CA GLU A 479 23.00 -15.92 -4.64
C GLU A 479 23.22 -14.73 -3.68
N ARG A 480 22.67 -13.57 -4.08
CA ARG A 480 22.68 -12.32 -3.30
C ARG A 480 21.29 -11.71 -3.31
N ILE A 481 20.89 -11.10 -2.20
CA ILE A 481 19.57 -10.46 -2.03
C ILE A 481 19.71 -9.06 -1.41
N ALA A 482 18.70 -8.21 -1.54
CA ALA A 482 18.67 -6.90 -0.88
C ALA A 482 18.74 -7.06 0.65
N PHE A 483 19.49 -6.18 1.33
CA PHE A 483 19.68 -6.28 2.80
C PHE A 483 18.37 -6.11 3.60
N SER A 484 17.32 -5.54 3.00
CA SER A 484 15.97 -5.45 3.57
C SER A 484 15.41 -6.81 3.98
N TYR A 485 15.74 -7.88 3.25
CA TYR A 485 15.35 -9.26 3.61
C TYR A 485 15.77 -9.67 5.02
N LEU A 486 16.94 -9.21 5.50
CA LEU A 486 17.40 -9.51 6.87
C LEU A 486 16.59 -8.77 7.94
N ILE A 487 16.00 -7.62 7.57
CA ILE A 487 15.16 -6.82 8.45
C ILE A 487 13.77 -7.46 8.51
N THR A 488 13.16 -7.75 7.36
CA THR A 488 11.80 -8.32 7.26
C THR A 488 11.74 -9.80 7.67
N SER A 489 12.88 -10.48 7.80
CA SER A 489 12.97 -11.80 8.46
C SER A 489 12.92 -11.73 10.00
N LYS A 490 12.76 -10.54 10.61
CA LYS A 490 12.54 -10.35 12.06
C LYS A 490 11.10 -9.92 12.35
N PHE A 491 10.74 -9.89 13.62
CA PHE A 491 9.44 -9.43 14.11
C PHE A 491 9.52 -7.99 14.64
N VAL A 492 8.36 -7.33 14.75
CA VAL A 492 8.25 -6.01 15.40
C VAL A 492 8.62 -6.14 16.88
N GLY A 493 9.47 -5.23 17.38
CA GLY A 493 10.02 -5.26 18.73
C GLY A 493 11.31 -6.07 18.89
N ASP A 494 11.72 -6.87 17.90
CA ASP A 494 13.02 -7.54 17.93
C ASP A 494 14.17 -6.50 17.86
N SER A 495 15.34 -6.82 18.41
CA SER A 495 16.53 -5.96 18.32
C SER A 495 17.50 -6.44 17.24
N ALA A 496 18.21 -5.50 16.62
CA ALA A 496 19.25 -5.75 15.62
C ALA A 496 20.53 -4.97 15.95
N ARG A 497 21.69 -5.59 15.71
CA ARG A 497 23.01 -4.96 15.79
C ARG A 497 23.39 -4.37 14.43
N LEU A 498 23.81 -3.12 14.40
CA LEU A 498 24.26 -2.42 13.21
C LEU A 498 25.76 -2.09 13.34
N ASP A 499 26.57 -2.49 12.37
CA ASP A 499 27.90 -1.91 12.19
C ASP A 499 27.80 -0.68 11.32
N VAL A 500 28.27 0.48 11.80
CA VAL A 500 28.32 1.71 11.00
C VAL A 500 29.73 2.29 10.92
N TRP A 501 29.96 3.06 9.87
CA TRP A 501 31.11 3.95 9.72
C TRP A 501 30.65 5.40 9.89
N ARG A 502 31.13 6.06 10.95
CA ARG A 502 30.79 7.45 11.31
C ARG A 502 32.07 8.23 11.58
N GLY A 503 32.26 9.35 10.89
CA GLY A 503 33.40 10.26 11.13
C GLY A 503 34.78 9.59 11.06
N GLY A 504 34.97 8.63 10.15
CA GLY A 504 36.24 7.90 10.01
C GLY A 504 36.49 6.79 11.04
N LYS A 505 35.44 6.32 11.76
CA LYS A 505 35.53 5.25 12.76
C LYS A 505 34.42 4.21 12.57
N LYS A 506 34.73 2.95 12.86
CA LYS A 506 33.70 1.90 13.02
C LYS A 506 33.01 2.10 14.38
N MET A 507 31.69 2.02 14.40
CA MET A 507 30.88 1.95 15.62
C MET A 507 29.94 0.76 15.53
N GLU A 508 29.67 0.13 16.66
CA GLU A 508 28.60 -0.87 16.82
C GLU A 508 27.42 -0.19 17.53
N LEU A 509 26.21 -0.39 17.00
CA LEU A 509 24.97 0.17 17.52
C LEU A 509 23.93 -0.93 17.66
N THR A 510 22.95 -0.73 18.54
CA THR A 510 21.78 -1.61 18.67
C THR A 510 20.52 -0.79 18.45
N VAL A 511 19.55 -1.34 17.71
CA VAL A 511 18.27 -0.72 17.42
C VAL A 511 17.13 -1.72 17.65
N THR A 512 16.04 -1.28 18.26
CA THR A 512 14.78 -2.03 18.29
C THR A 512 14.02 -1.77 17.00
N LEU A 513 13.57 -2.82 16.32
CA LEU A 513 12.84 -2.68 15.06
C LEU A 513 11.35 -2.37 15.31
N SER A 514 10.75 -1.56 14.44
CA SER A 514 9.34 -1.16 14.51
C SER A 514 8.67 -1.34 13.15
N LYS A 515 7.33 -1.52 13.11
CA LYS A 515 6.58 -1.39 11.86
C LYS A 515 6.85 -0.02 11.22
N PRO A 516 7.00 0.11 9.90
CA PRO A 516 7.13 1.41 9.24
C PRO A 516 5.89 2.29 9.48
N ALA A 517 6.11 3.60 9.66
CA ALA A 517 5.06 4.61 9.77
C ALA A 517 5.11 5.54 8.55
N ALA A 518 4.06 5.51 7.72
CA ALA A 518 3.90 6.39 6.56
C ALA A 518 3.04 7.61 6.93
N LEU A 519 3.36 8.78 6.36
CA LEU A 519 2.58 10.02 6.58
C LEU A 519 1.25 10.03 5.81
N VAL A 520 1.22 9.34 4.67
CA VAL A 520 0.02 9.00 3.89
C VAL A 520 0.01 7.47 3.84
N PRO A 521 -0.93 6.77 4.50
CA PRO A 521 -0.88 5.31 4.59
C PRO A 521 -1.36 4.62 3.30
N PRO A 522 -0.76 3.49 2.91
CA PRO A 522 -1.16 2.71 1.73
C PRO A 522 -2.52 2.02 1.91
N HIS A 523 -2.89 1.69 3.15
CA HIS A 523 -4.16 1.07 3.49
C HIS A 523 -4.61 1.47 4.91
N LEU A 524 -5.92 1.49 5.15
CA LEU A 524 -6.47 1.69 6.49
C LEU A 524 -6.62 0.39 7.29
N SER A 525 -6.22 -0.75 6.72
CA SER A 525 -6.32 -2.10 7.31
C SER A 525 -7.77 -2.50 7.64
N ASN A 526 -8.64 -2.43 6.63
CA ASN A 526 -10.09 -2.70 6.72
C ASN A 526 -10.88 -1.83 7.73
N ARG A 527 -10.26 -0.76 8.27
CA ARG A 527 -10.96 0.30 9.00
C ARG A 527 -11.64 1.26 8.02
N ASP A 528 -12.66 1.95 8.52
CA ASP A 528 -13.33 3.01 7.77
C ASP A 528 -12.47 4.29 7.70
N PRO A 529 -12.57 5.08 6.63
CA PRO A 529 -11.94 6.40 6.54
C PRO A 529 -12.52 7.35 7.60
N PRO A 530 -11.68 7.98 8.43
CA PRO A 530 -12.13 8.91 9.45
C PRO A 530 -12.53 10.25 8.81
N TYR A 531 -13.57 10.90 9.32
CA TYR A 531 -14.10 12.14 8.73
C TYR A 531 -14.73 13.07 9.76
N LEU A 532 -14.74 14.37 9.48
CA LEU A 532 -15.36 15.42 10.28
C LEU A 532 -16.05 16.45 9.37
N ILE A 533 -17.28 16.84 9.68
CA ILE A 533 -18.05 17.85 8.92
C ILE A 533 -18.31 19.07 9.81
N VAL A 534 -17.88 20.25 9.33
CA VAL A 534 -17.97 21.51 10.07
C VAL A 534 -18.71 22.56 9.24
N GLY A 535 -20.03 22.63 9.40
CA GLY A 535 -20.89 23.57 8.67
C GLY A 535 -20.94 23.31 7.16
N GLY A 536 -20.69 22.07 6.73
CA GLY A 536 -20.55 21.68 5.32
C GLY A 536 -19.11 21.52 4.83
N LEU A 537 -18.10 22.03 5.55
CA LEU A 537 -16.69 21.73 5.27
C LEU A 537 -16.39 20.27 5.65
N VAL A 538 -15.98 19.42 4.69
CA VAL A 538 -15.73 17.98 4.93
C VAL A 538 -14.23 17.71 5.02
N PHE A 539 -13.75 17.39 6.22
CA PHE A 539 -12.37 17.01 6.48
C PHE A 539 -12.21 15.48 6.56
N THR A 540 -11.11 14.99 6.00
CA THR A 540 -10.69 13.57 6.00
C THR A 540 -9.16 13.47 6.14
N THR A 541 -8.61 12.27 6.23
CA THR A 541 -7.16 12.00 6.19
C THR A 541 -6.73 11.50 4.81
N ALA A 542 -5.68 12.07 4.23
CA ALA A 542 -5.12 11.54 2.99
C ALA A 542 -4.55 10.13 3.20
N SER A 543 -4.88 9.21 2.29
CA SER A 543 -4.37 7.84 2.20
C SER A 543 -4.37 7.42 0.73
N GLU A 544 -3.59 6.41 0.33
CA GLU A 544 -3.59 5.95 -1.06
C GLU A 544 -4.98 5.52 -1.56
N PRO A 545 -5.84 4.81 -0.79
CA PRO A 545 -7.19 4.46 -1.23
C PRO A 545 -8.13 5.67 -1.35
N TYR A 546 -7.85 6.78 -0.66
CA TYR A 546 -8.54 8.04 -0.86
C TYR A 546 -8.07 8.74 -2.15
N LEU A 547 -6.75 8.82 -2.39
CA LEU A 547 -6.22 9.35 -3.65
C LEU A 547 -6.72 8.55 -4.86
N GLN A 548 -6.79 7.22 -4.75
CA GLN A 548 -7.35 6.33 -5.77
C GLN A 548 -8.87 6.49 -5.96
N SER A 549 -9.61 6.86 -4.90
CA SER A 549 -11.05 7.14 -4.99
C SER A 549 -11.34 8.49 -5.67
N GLU A 550 -10.50 9.50 -5.42
CA GLU A 550 -10.62 10.84 -6.00
C GLU A 550 -10.09 10.94 -7.44
N TYR A 551 -8.97 10.27 -7.74
CA TYR A 551 -8.19 10.44 -8.97
C TYR A 551 -8.04 9.16 -9.81
N GLY A 552 -8.64 8.04 -9.38
CA GLY A 552 -8.64 6.77 -10.12
C GLY A 552 -7.33 5.98 -10.01
N SER A 553 -7.09 5.07 -10.96
CA SER A 553 -5.87 4.26 -11.06
C SER A 553 -4.60 5.09 -11.17
N ASP A 554 -4.67 6.21 -11.89
CA ASP A 554 -3.55 7.03 -12.30
C ASP A 554 -3.31 8.22 -11.35
N TYR A 555 -3.76 8.08 -10.08
CA TYR A 555 -3.63 9.10 -9.05
C TYR A 555 -2.18 9.60 -8.87
N GLY A 556 -1.18 8.76 -9.17
CA GLY A 556 0.25 9.10 -9.11
C GLY A 556 0.72 10.15 -10.14
N SER A 557 -0.07 10.44 -11.18
CA SER A 557 0.11 11.60 -12.06
C SER A 557 -0.94 12.69 -11.85
N ASP A 558 -2.16 12.30 -11.48
CA ASP A 558 -3.34 13.17 -11.60
C ASP A 558 -3.73 13.86 -10.28
N ALA A 559 -3.27 13.37 -9.13
CA ALA A 559 -3.51 14.00 -7.84
C ALA A 559 -2.65 15.28 -7.63
N PRO A 560 -3.09 16.23 -6.77
CA PRO A 560 -2.36 17.46 -6.49
C PRO A 560 -0.90 17.20 -6.06
N VAL A 561 0.04 17.86 -6.75
CA VAL A 561 1.49 17.68 -6.56
C VAL A 561 1.94 17.79 -5.10
N LYS A 562 1.28 18.62 -4.27
CA LYS A 562 1.57 18.70 -2.84
C LYS A 562 1.16 17.47 -2.04
N LEU A 563 0.03 16.83 -2.37
CA LEU A 563 -0.37 15.56 -1.74
C LEU A 563 0.55 14.42 -2.21
N LEU A 564 0.98 14.43 -3.47
CA LEU A 564 1.99 13.48 -3.97
C LEU A 564 3.37 13.67 -3.32
N ASP A 565 3.78 14.91 -3.01
CA ASP A 565 4.98 15.18 -2.20
C ASP A 565 4.84 14.62 -0.78
N ARG A 566 3.67 14.74 -0.13
CA ARG A 566 3.41 14.07 1.16
C ARG A 566 3.48 12.55 1.06
N LEU A 567 2.96 11.96 -0.01
CA LEU A 567 2.96 10.51 -0.23
C LEU A 567 4.38 9.98 -0.45
N TYR A 568 5.09 10.48 -1.46
CA TYR A 568 6.35 9.90 -1.90
C TYR A 568 7.57 10.38 -1.09
N HIS A 569 7.50 11.55 -0.44
CA HIS A 569 8.65 12.20 0.21
C HIS A 569 8.39 12.61 1.67
N GLY A 570 7.15 12.53 2.15
CA GLY A 570 6.78 12.87 3.52
C GLY A 570 7.15 11.80 4.54
N PHE A 571 7.81 12.21 5.63
CA PHE A 571 7.87 11.42 6.86
C PHE A 571 7.02 12.05 7.95
N PRO A 572 6.34 11.25 8.78
CA PRO A 572 5.67 11.74 9.98
C PRO A 572 6.70 12.22 11.01
N LYS A 573 6.36 13.28 11.75
CA LYS A 573 7.20 13.85 12.84
C LYS A 573 6.82 13.30 14.21
N SER A 574 5.54 12.96 14.40
CA SER A 574 5.02 12.20 15.54
C SER A 574 4.34 10.92 15.05
N ALA A 575 4.13 9.94 15.93
CA ALA A 575 3.53 8.64 15.57
C ALA A 575 2.03 8.74 15.20
N ASP A 576 1.43 9.91 15.39
CA ASP A 576 0.04 10.27 15.17
C ASP A 576 -0.10 11.46 14.19
N GLU A 577 0.91 11.79 13.39
CA GLU A 577 0.77 12.85 12.36
C GLU A 577 0.02 12.32 11.13
N GLU A 578 -1.04 13.03 10.73
CA GLU A 578 -1.88 12.73 9.57
C GLU A 578 -1.95 13.94 8.63
N VAL A 579 -1.98 13.69 7.31
CA VAL A 579 -2.31 14.75 6.34
C VAL A 579 -3.82 14.97 6.33
N VAL A 580 -4.29 15.87 7.18
CA VAL A 580 -5.70 16.30 7.18
C VAL A 580 -5.99 17.11 5.92
N VAL A 581 -7.05 16.77 5.21
CA VAL A 581 -7.46 17.38 3.93
C VAL A 581 -8.91 17.84 4.02
N LEU A 582 -9.18 19.08 3.59
CA LEU A 582 -10.53 19.51 3.23
C LEU A 582 -10.86 18.84 1.89
N SER A 583 -11.64 17.76 1.93
CA SER A 583 -11.98 16.97 0.75
C SER A 583 -12.95 17.73 -0.15
N GLN A 584 -14.03 18.28 0.41
CA GLN A 584 -15.07 18.98 -0.35
C GLN A 584 -15.86 19.94 0.55
N VAL A 585 -16.64 20.81 -0.08
CA VAL A 585 -17.58 21.71 0.60
C VAL A 585 -19.02 21.39 0.19
N LEU A 586 -19.82 20.96 1.16
CA LEU A 586 -21.26 20.74 1.00
C LEU A 586 -21.99 22.09 1.10
N ALA A 587 -22.22 22.71 -0.06
CA ALA A 587 -22.67 24.08 -0.19
C ALA A 587 -23.94 24.43 0.63
N CYS A 588 -23.81 25.42 1.51
CA CYS A 588 -24.88 26.04 2.28
C CYS A 588 -24.54 27.51 2.61
N ASP A 589 -25.49 28.25 3.19
CA ASP A 589 -25.35 29.66 3.60
C ASP A 589 -24.05 29.96 4.37
N ALA A 590 -23.56 29.04 5.21
CA ALA A 590 -22.36 29.20 6.02
C ALA A 590 -21.03 29.05 5.23
N THR A 591 -21.10 28.59 3.97
CA THR A 591 -19.93 28.23 3.13
C THR A 591 -19.87 28.98 1.80
N LEU A 592 -20.71 30.01 1.64
CA LEU A 592 -20.85 30.78 0.40
C LEU A 592 -19.51 31.41 -0.03
N GLY A 593 -19.02 31.02 -1.21
CA GLY A 593 -17.72 31.46 -1.75
C GLY A 593 -16.56 30.49 -1.50
N TYR A 594 -16.80 29.32 -0.88
CA TYR A 594 -15.80 28.26 -0.67
C TYR A 594 -16.15 26.95 -1.40
N GLU A 595 -17.19 26.93 -2.24
CA GLU A 595 -17.73 25.70 -2.85
C GLU A 595 -16.74 24.97 -3.78
N ASP A 596 -15.84 25.72 -4.43
CA ASP A 596 -14.80 25.19 -5.32
C ASP A 596 -13.50 24.77 -4.59
N VAL A 597 -13.48 24.76 -3.25
CA VAL A 597 -12.31 24.35 -2.44
C VAL A 597 -12.37 22.86 -2.11
N TYR A 598 -11.55 22.06 -2.77
CA TYR A 598 -11.52 20.60 -2.62
C TYR A 598 -10.09 20.02 -2.65
N ASN A 599 -9.92 18.90 -1.94
CA ASN A 599 -8.67 18.14 -1.78
C ASN A 599 -7.42 18.99 -1.45
N VAL A 600 -7.57 19.98 -0.55
CA VAL A 600 -6.47 20.83 -0.06
C VAL A 600 -6.06 20.45 1.38
N GLN A 601 -4.75 20.34 1.67
CA GLN A 601 -4.28 20.08 3.04
C GLN A 601 -4.65 21.22 4.00
N LEU A 602 -5.14 20.88 5.19
CA LEU A 602 -5.28 21.80 6.32
C LEU A 602 -3.96 21.91 7.09
N LEU A 603 -3.55 23.14 7.38
CA LEU A 603 -2.29 23.43 8.09
C LEU A 603 -2.54 23.95 9.51
N GLN A 604 -3.51 24.84 9.70
CA GLN A 604 -3.85 25.38 11.02
C GLN A 604 -5.36 25.56 11.21
N PHE A 605 -5.79 25.47 12.47
CA PHE A 605 -7.13 25.82 12.93
C PHE A 605 -7.02 26.91 14.01
N ASN A 606 -7.69 28.04 13.81
CA ASN A 606 -7.60 29.22 14.69
C ASN A 606 -6.14 29.63 15.03
N GLY A 607 -5.24 29.53 14.06
CA GLY A 607 -3.81 29.85 14.22
C GLY A 607 -2.99 28.82 15.01
N GLN A 608 -3.54 27.65 15.33
CA GLN A 608 -2.83 26.52 15.94
C GLN A 608 -2.58 25.43 14.89
N PRO A 609 -1.35 24.87 14.77
CA PRO A 609 -1.06 23.77 13.86
C PRO A 609 -1.95 22.55 14.10
N VAL A 610 -2.44 21.95 13.02
CA VAL A 610 -3.20 20.68 13.04
C VAL A 610 -2.25 19.54 12.72
N ASN A 611 -2.11 18.59 13.65
CA ASN A 611 -1.29 17.38 13.50
C ASN A 611 -2.11 16.18 13.01
N ASN A 612 -3.39 16.08 13.37
CA ASN A 612 -4.30 15.01 12.97
C ASN A 612 -5.78 15.40 13.08
N LEU A 613 -6.65 14.56 12.51
CA LEU A 613 -8.08 14.82 12.44
C LEU A 613 -8.77 14.76 13.81
N ALA A 614 -8.24 13.96 14.74
CA ALA A 614 -8.71 13.90 16.13
C ALA A 614 -8.43 15.20 16.91
N GLN A 615 -7.25 15.81 16.73
CA GLN A 615 -6.93 17.13 17.27
C GLN A 615 -7.86 18.20 16.67
N LEU A 616 -8.13 18.15 15.36
CA LEU A 616 -9.07 19.08 14.71
C LEU A 616 -10.48 18.94 15.29
N ALA A 617 -11.02 17.73 15.37
CA ALA A 617 -12.35 17.46 15.90
C ALA A 617 -12.48 17.93 17.36
N THR A 618 -11.44 17.71 18.18
CA THR A 618 -11.37 18.20 19.56
C THR A 618 -11.40 19.73 19.62
N SER A 619 -10.60 20.39 18.78
CA SER A 619 -10.46 21.86 18.75
C SER A 619 -11.72 22.55 18.25
N VAL A 620 -12.33 22.03 17.18
CA VAL A 620 -13.62 22.48 16.65
C VAL A 620 -14.71 22.31 17.71
N ARG A 621 -14.82 21.14 18.33
CA ARG A 621 -15.84 20.90 19.38
C ARG A 621 -15.68 21.83 20.58
N GLN A 622 -14.45 22.14 20.98
CA GLN A 622 -14.21 23.10 22.06
C GLN A 622 -14.57 24.55 21.65
N ALA A 623 -14.27 24.95 20.42
CA ALA A 623 -14.66 26.26 19.90
C ALA A 623 -16.20 26.40 19.83
N LEU A 624 -16.90 25.39 19.31
CA LEU A 624 -18.36 25.36 19.22
C LEU A 624 -19.04 25.38 20.60
N LYS A 625 -18.54 24.62 21.59
CA LYS A 625 -19.00 24.71 22.99
C LYS A 625 -18.79 26.11 23.59
N THR A 626 -17.69 26.76 23.24
CA THR A 626 -17.38 28.12 23.72
C THR A 626 -18.34 29.15 23.13
N GLU A 627 -18.69 29.01 21.84
CA GLU A 627 -19.72 29.84 21.20
C GLU A 627 -21.10 29.62 21.83
N GLN A 628 -21.54 28.37 22.03
CA GLN A 628 -22.81 28.06 22.69
C GLN A 628 -22.93 28.68 24.09
N ALA A 629 -21.84 28.65 24.87
CA ALA A 629 -21.79 29.29 26.17
C ALA A 629 -21.81 30.83 26.08
N ALA A 630 -21.20 31.41 25.05
CA ALA A 630 -21.22 32.86 24.80
C ALA A 630 -22.61 33.34 24.33
N GLU A 631 -23.27 32.64 23.41
CA GLU A 631 -24.65 32.93 22.98
C GLU A 631 -25.64 32.84 24.14
N ALA A 632 -25.52 31.80 24.98
CA ALA A 632 -26.34 31.64 26.19
C ALA A 632 -26.14 32.77 27.22
N ALA A 633 -24.99 33.46 27.19
CA ALA A 633 -24.69 34.64 28.00
C ALA A 633 -25.07 35.98 27.33
N GLY A 634 -25.69 35.96 26.15
CA GLY A 634 -26.03 37.16 25.37
C GLY A 634 -24.85 37.78 24.59
N GLY A 635 -23.76 37.03 24.44
CA GLY A 635 -22.63 37.33 23.56
C GLY A 635 -22.67 36.47 22.28
N GLY A 636 -21.51 35.95 21.87
CA GLY A 636 -21.33 35.19 20.62
C GLY A 636 -20.72 36.04 19.50
N GLY A 637 -20.71 35.50 18.28
CA GLY A 637 -19.99 36.06 17.13
C GLY A 637 -18.56 35.52 16.98
N GLY A 638 -18.29 34.31 17.47
CA GLY A 638 -17.04 33.61 17.27
C GLY A 638 -16.84 33.13 15.83
N PHE A 639 -15.60 33.10 15.37
CA PHE A 639 -15.22 32.61 14.04
C PHE A 639 -14.39 31.33 14.15
N LEU A 640 -14.59 30.42 13.20
CA LEU A 640 -13.70 29.30 12.94
C LEU A 640 -12.86 29.62 11.71
N ARG A 641 -11.54 29.68 11.87
CA ARG A 641 -10.56 29.92 10.81
C ARG A 641 -9.80 28.64 10.50
N PHE A 642 -9.75 28.29 9.22
CA PHE A 642 -9.00 27.17 8.67
C PHE A 642 -7.96 27.73 7.70
N ASP A 643 -6.69 27.64 8.06
CA ASP A 643 -5.57 28.01 7.20
C ASP A 643 -5.13 26.77 6.42
N LEU A 644 -5.38 26.80 5.12
CA LEU A 644 -5.17 25.71 4.17
C LEU A 644 -3.83 25.89 3.44
N ASP A 645 -3.46 24.86 2.69
CA ASP A 645 -2.34 24.94 1.76
C ASP A 645 -2.57 25.99 0.65
N TYR A 646 -1.52 26.36 -0.07
CA TYR A 646 -1.50 27.46 -1.05
C TYR A 646 -1.77 28.86 -0.47
N ASN A 647 -1.83 29.00 0.85
CA ASN A 647 -2.20 30.21 1.60
C ASN A 647 -3.70 30.57 1.48
N GLU A 648 -4.54 29.59 1.17
CA GLU A 648 -6.00 29.74 1.19
C GLU A 648 -6.51 29.77 2.63
N VAL A 649 -7.55 30.56 2.90
CA VAL A 649 -8.07 30.76 4.26
C VAL A 649 -9.60 30.74 4.22
N VAL A 650 -10.17 29.70 4.81
CA VAL A 650 -11.62 29.57 4.99
C VAL A 650 -11.99 30.09 6.38
N VAL A 651 -12.97 30.99 6.45
CA VAL A 651 -13.51 31.53 7.70
C VAL A 651 -15.02 31.42 7.70
N VAL A 652 -15.57 30.80 8.74
CA VAL A 652 -17.02 30.62 8.94
C VAL A 652 -17.42 31.06 10.35
N GLU A 653 -18.65 31.55 10.52
CA GLU A 653 -19.17 31.92 11.84
C GLU A 653 -19.57 30.67 12.64
N ALA A 654 -19.17 30.59 13.91
CA ALA A 654 -19.40 29.40 14.74
C ALA A 654 -20.90 29.14 14.97
N ARG A 655 -21.71 30.20 15.12
CA ARG A 655 -23.18 30.11 15.18
C ARG A 655 -23.82 29.57 13.89
N ASP A 656 -23.30 29.94 12.73
CA ASP A 656 -23.81 29.44 11.44
C ASP A 656 -23.41 27.99 11.22
N VAL A 657 -22.22 27.57 11.67
CA VAL A 657 -21.85 26.15 11.75
C VAL A 657 -22.83 25.37 12.63
N LEU A 658 -23.15 25.86 13.84
CA LEU A 658 -24.12 25.22 14.74
C LEU A 658 -25.51 25.08 14.12
N LYS A 659 -25.98 26.12 13.43
CA LYS A 659 -27.27 26.16 12.73
C LYS A 659 -27.29 25.22 11.51
N MET A 660 -26.27 25.28 10.66
CA MET A 660 -26.31 24.67 9.32
C MET A 660 -25.86 23.21 9.31
N ASN A 661 -24.99 22.73 10.22
CA ASN A 661 -24.54 21.32 10.20
C ASN A 661 -25.71 20.31 10.20
N PRO A 662 -26.73 20.44 11.07
CA PRO A 662 -27.90 19.56 11.06
C PRO A 662 -28.79 19.67 9.81
N GLU A 663 -28.71 20.77 9.06
CA GLU A 663 -29.44 20.97 7.80
C GLU A 663 -28.69 20.35 6.62
N VAL A 664 -27.38 20.57 6.53
CA VAL A 664 -26.48 19.94 5.53
C VAL A 664 -26.51 18.43 5.68
N MET A 665 -26.34 17.90 6.90
CA MET A 665 -26.43 16.46 7.15
C MET A 665 -27.76 15.87 6.68
N ARG A 666 -28.88 16.57 6.93
CA ARG A 666 -30.22 16.13 6.51
C ARG A 666 -30.37 16.16 4.99
N ALA A 667 -29.87 17.20 4.32
CA ALA A 667 -29.94 17.34 2.87
C ALA A 667 -29.11 16.27 2.14
N HIS A 668 -27.93 15.95 2.66
CA HIS A 668 -27.00 14.96 2.08
C HIS A 668 -27.17 13.53 2.65
N SER A 669 -28.20 13.30 3.47
CA SER A 669 -28.49 12.01 4.13
C SER A 669 -27.32 11.42 4.93
N ILE A 670 -26.59 12.30 5.64
CA ILE A 670 -25.41 11.97 6.44
C ILE A 670 -25.86 11.59 7.86
N PRO A 671 -25.52 10.39 8.38
CA PRO A 671 -26.02 9.92 9.68
C PRO A 671 -25.35 10.60 10.88
N TYR A 672 -24.08 10.99 10.75
CA TYR A 672 -23.28 11.61 11.82
C TYR A 672 -22.34 12.67 11.23
N ASP A 673 -22.08 13.73 12.01
CA ASP A 673 -21.16 14.81 11.69
C ASP A 673 -19.69 14.37 11.66
N MET A 674 -19.36 13.25 12.31
CA MET A 674 -18.02 12.65 12.25
C MET A 674 -18.04 11.12 12.42
N SER A 675 -16.94 10.49 12.02
CA SER A 675 -16.74 9.03 12.08
C SER A 675 -16.80 8.47 13.51
N LEU A 676 -16.98 7.14 13.63
CA LEU A 676 -17.24 6.47 14.92
C LEU A 676 -16.04 6.51 15.87
N ASP A 677 -14.84 6.36 15.32
CA ASP A 677 -13.55 6.44 16.03
C ASP A 677 -13.35 7.82 16.67
N LEU A 678 -13.61 8.90 15.92
CA LEU A 678 -13.53 10.28 16.42
C LEU A 678 -14.55 10.51 17.54
N ARG A 679 -15.81 10.08 17.37
CA ARG A 679 -16.83 10.18 18.44
C ARG A 679 -16.43 9.40 19.70
N THR A 680 -15.83 8.22 19.55
CA THR A 680 -15.38 7.39 20.67
C THR A 680 -14.18 8.01 21.40
N ALA A 681 -13.17 8.48 20.67
CA ALA A 681 -12.01 9.18 21.24
C ALA A 681 -12.41 10.47 21.97
N LEU A 682 -13.34 11.23 21.38
CA LEU A 682 -13.89 12.45 21.96
C LEU A 682 -14.68 12.20 23.25
N ALA A 683 -15.51 11.14 23.31
CA ALA A 683 -16.22 10.76 24.53
C ALA A 683 -15.24 10.33 25.65
N ALA A 684 -14.27 9.47 25.32
CA ALA A 684 -13.25 9.01 26.27
C ALA A 684 -12.35 10.14 26.82
N SER A 685 -12.21 11.25 26.08
CA SER A 685 -11.53 12.45 26.57
C SER A 685 -12.33 13.20 27.66
N GLU A 686 -13.66 13.21 27.56
CA GLU A 686 -14.55 13.92 28.50
C GLU A 686 -14.72 13.15 29.81
N GLU A 687 -14.85 11.81 29.74
CA GLU A 687 -14.90 10.95 30.93
C GLU A 687 -13.64 11.09 31.80
N LYS A 688 -12.47 11.21 31.18
CA LYS A 688 -11.20 11.42 31.90
C LYS A 688 -11.19 12.75 32.66
N VAL A 689 -11.63 13.84 32.03
CA VAL A 689 -11.73 15.15 32.70
C VAL A 689 -12.76 15.11 33.84
N GLY A 690 -13.91 14.47 33.63
CA GLY A 690 -14.92 14.28 34.68
C GLY A 690 -14.43 13.44 35.87
N SER A 691 -13.49 12.51 35.64
CA SER A 691 -12.91 11.70 36.72
C SER A 691 -11.98 12.49 37.65
N SER A 692 -11.22 13.46 37.12
CA SER A 692 -10.25 14.24 37.90
C SER A 692 -10.88 15.21 38.90
N ASP A 693 -12.07 15.75 38.62
CA ASP A 693 -12.77 16.69 39.53
C ASP A 693 -13.53 15.99 40.68
N SER A 694 -13.45 14.65 40.77
CA SER A 694 -14.18 13.85 41.78
C SER A 694 -13.44 13.65 43.11
N ALA A 695 -12.19 14.10 43.23
CA ALA A 695 -11.40 13.98 44.46
C ALA A 695 -11.83 15.04 45.50
N PRO A 696 -12.42 14.65 46.66
CA PRO A 696 -12.81 15.62 47.67
C PRO A 696 -11.58 16.27 48.32
N PRO A 697 -11.64 17.56 48.69
CA PRO A 697 -10.54 18.22 49.38
C PRO A 697 -10.33 17.58 50.76
N HIS A 698 -9.14 17.00 50.99
CA HIS A 698 -8.76 16.50 52.31
C HIS A 698 -8.78 17.66 53.32
N ALA A 699 -9.74 17.63 54.24
CA ALA A 699 -9.78 18.54 55.37
C ALA A 699 -8.56 18.28 56.27
N GLY A 700 -7.74 19.31 56.47
CA GLY A 700 -6.55 19.20 57.32
C GLY A 700 -6.91 19.23 58.80
N GLU A 701 -6.83 18.09 59.48
CA GLU A 701 -6.94 18.03 60.94
C GLU A 701 -5.67 18.58 61.59
N GLY A 702 -5.76 19.80 62.11
CA GLY A 702 -4.76 20.36 63.02
C GLY A 702 -4.99 19.87 64.45
N GLY A 703 -4.29 18.81 64.87
CA GLY A 703 -4.31 18.30 66.24
C GLY A 703 -2.88 17.98 66.71
N GLY A 704 -2.49 18.45 67.89
CA GLY A 704 -1.12 18.31 68.41
C GLY A 704 -1.04 17.91 69.87
N ARG A 705 0.18 17.54 70.28
CA ARG A 705 0.56 16.83 71.53
C ARG A 705 0.21 15.34 71.52
N ALA A 706 0.99 14.46 72.15
CA ALA A 706 2.18 14.70 73.00
C ALA A 706 3.39 13.91 72.51
#